data_AF-A0A0B7F7C1-F1
#
_entry.id   AF-A0A0B7F7C1-F1
#
_cell.length_a   1.000
_cell.length_b   1.000
_cell.length_c   1.000
_cell.angle_alpha   90.00
_cell.angle_beta   90.00
_cell.angle_gamma   90.00
#
_symmetry.space_group_name_H-M   'P 1'
#
loop_
_entity.id
_entity.type
_entity.pdbx_description
1 polymer ?
#
loop_
_entity_poly.entity_id
_entity_poly.type
_entity_poly.pdbx_seq_one_letter_code
_entity_poly.pdbx_strand_id
1 'polypeptide(L)'
;MEQKPISELMLRASWNDALKRINGDKPGRVGLLQNGAVICDHIRPNDINIPKDSPRAPNEMAVRPLKMLESVSLLGPLLQWFTDVMSEMMPMVTSDIATYIDRWESTQDVSELYHMFARLSVWYFEWSAPLAIFSSVNIDAPALFKKNFRTHFLSTLPRGFSAAFHALLRSTLAAPVLDPRLFPILDVMGLLQDHEALVANVIHEAIEKRVKEVCEEDTGETSVLQIVKNWFTESVVPWMAMTYGRGVTDADVLQKALAPAAGKFDYHICKVLCEIRTSQIFDIIVDYPDSRIALTDLKECMERADGRGNLVRTLRKLNNKRLLHPGADTKDILTQYVSTIRCLRILDPPGVLLFKVADPIRRYLRERPDTIRCIVSNLVGDGSDLLEENEQVLPIQALNEPYEDYSDPQWDPEPNDAEPDFRTSKPGDIVSTLVSIYDSRDLFVKELQSMLGQRLLAVKDHNYDNETRNVEILKLRFGEAALQLCDVMLRDVTDSRRVDKHLAGRLETPLHTTIISHLFWPNLQSASFKMPGQFQKMQEAFENEYNEHKAGKKLRWMNNLGTVALDVELEDRVVNADATPLEAAVVELFSEQNIWGIDDLSGKLGINDSAPIRAALMFWTSNGVLKPLEDGKYELLERLEAEESVARRPILNLQTSAEATSGPTVEDMAQQAAQMEIFWNFTKGILTNLGAMPIDRIQAMLCLAPNYNKSKEQLAEFLEAARAKGLVEYNDGTWKLVRSFWSALPSGKRFAIEWLPPRSLDGNSRWEGYWALPAALNRALKKGIQITDPKFYSSEKDCPDSLIENVFEPASGCLEPIPLLKERIHVMRQAGAILVERYGGSFAGFLAEWRQEHGPKATAGALVAKITRAFEVFRDECTYKDRPVYFWKRAQILVAETWAAFYPPPGSVAPHPIFPLGVTELTMFADYRVPQILHHLGTIDYSSLLVSMLVNGENLPSGSEAEMSIRAAGILAVEGIKKRILDIRRRKPATDSLDSEVCSVLIDFFLWDLAKRVESTEGEEGSAKAPSLAPIHRTRSIWY
;
A
#
# COMPACT_ATOMS: atom_id res chain seq x y z
N MET A 1 8.24 48.28 44.05
CA MET A 1 8.96 49.32 44.82
C MET A 1 10.42 49.23 44.43
N GLU A 2 10.88 50.11 43.55
CA GLU A 2 12.30 50.19 43.17
C GLU A 2 13.10 50.64 44.40
N GLN A 3 13.98 49.77 44.90
CA GLN A 3 14.97 50.15 45.92
C GLN A 3 16.02 51.02 45.22
N LYS A 4 16.18 52.27 45.69
CA LYS A 4 17.21 53.18 45.17
C LYS A 4 18.61 52.64 45.50
N PRO A 5 19.60 52.75 44.59
CA PRO A 5 20.96 52.30 44.82
C PRO A 5 21.57 53.00 46.05
N ILE A 6 22.25 52.23 46.91
CA ILE A 6 22.87 52.77 48.13
C ILE A 6 24.26 53.29 47.75
N SER A 7 24.41 54.61 47.67
CA SER A 7 25.74 55.20 47.51
C SER A 7 26.62 54.95 48.75
N GLU A 8 27.95 54.87 48.56
CA GLU A 8 28.90 54.68 49.66
C GLU A 8 28.76 55.77 50.75
N LEU A 9 28.40 57.00 50.35
CA LEU A 9 28.10 58.12 51.24
C LEU A 9 26.84 57.86 52.10
N MET A 10 25.80 57.24 51.54
CA MET A 10 24.59 56.83 52.26
C MET A 10 24.86 55.66 53.21
N LEU A 11 25.71 54.70 52.80
CA LEU A 11 26.15 53.61 53.67
C LEU A 11 26.93 54.15 54.87
N ARG A 12 27.92 55.02 54.63
CA ARG A 12 28.70 55.70 55.67
C ARG A 12 27.82 56.59 56.56
N ALA A 13 26.77 57.22 56.03
CA ALA A 13 25.80 57.97 56.83
C ALA A 13 24.94 57.08 57.73
N SER A 14 24.49 55.92 57.22
CA SER A 14 23.74 54.93 58.02
C SER A 14 24.60 54.34 59.16
N TRP A 15 25.90 54.16 58.90
CA TRP A 15 26.86 53.74 59.91
C TRP A 15 27.07 54.82 60.98
N ASN A 16 27.15 56.09 60.57
CA ASN A 16 27.21 57.25 61.48
C ASN A 16 25.97 57.38 62.37
N ASP A 17 24.78 57.15 61.82
CA ASP A 17 23.53 57.22 62.59
C ASP A 17 23.38 56.05 63.57
N ALA A 18 23.84 54.84 63.19
CA ALA A 18 23.91 53.71 64.11
C ALA A 18 24.94 53.94 65.24
N LEU A 19 26.06 54.60 64.92
CA LEU A 19 27.08 55.04 65.89
C LEU A 19 26.49 56.02 66.91
N LYS A 20 25.62 56.95 66.46
CA LYS A 20 24.88 57.88 67.34
C LYS A 20 23.84 57.17 68.23
N ARG A 21 23.21 56.09 67.76
CA ARG A 21 22.23 55.32 68.55
C ARG A 21 22.88 54.46 69.64
N ILE A 22 24.10 53.98 69.40
CA ILE A 22 24.83 53.11 70.35
C ILE A 22 25.60 53.93 71.39
N ASN A 23 26.14 55.09 71.01
CA ASN A 23 26.91 55.94 71.91
C ASN A 23 26.04 57.02 72.57
N GLY A 24 25.41 56.66 73.69
CA GLY A 24 25.11 57.67 74.72
C GLY A 24 26.42 58.17 75.34
N ASP A 25 26.84 59.38 74.99
CA ASP A 25 27.80 60.25 75.69
C ASP A 25 29.09 59.63 76.28
N LYS A 26 29.83 58.80 75.52
CA LYS A 26 31.26 58.55 75.80
C LYS A 26 32.12 58.52 74.53
N PRO A 27 33.33 59.13 74.53
CA PRO A 27 34.22 59.16 73.38
C PRO A 27 34.94 57.81 73.25
N GLY A 28 34.27 56.84 72.63
CA GLY A 28 34.77 55.50 72.40
C GLY A 28 34.58 55.08 70.94
N ARG A 29 35.70 55.11 70.20
CA ARG A 29 35.97 54.46 68.90
C ARG A 29 35.49 55.17 67.62
N VAL A 30 36.35 56.09 67.17
CA VAL A 30 36.71 56.34 65.75
C VAL A 30 36.95 55.02 64.97
N GLY A 31 37.20 53.92 65.69
CA GLY A 31 37.37 52.58 65.16
C GLY A 31 36.23 52.09 64.27
N LEU A 32 34.94 52.35 64.50
CA LEU A 32 33.88 51.76 63.66
C LEU A 32 33.81 52.38 62.25
N LEU A 33 34.14 53.67 62.11
CA LEU A 33 34.28 54.35 60.82
C LEU A 33 35.53 53.92 60.07
N GLN A 34 36.68 53.81 60.76
CA GLN A 34 37.90 53.25 60.17
C GLN A 34 37.71 51.78 59.78
N ASN A 35 37.04 50.99 60.63
CA ASN A 35 36.79 49.58 60.41
C ASN A 35 35.78 49.34 59.28
N GLY A 36 34.76 50.19 59.13
CA GLY A 36 33.81 50.13 58.02
C GLY A 36 34.45 50.50 56.68
N ALA A 37 35.31 51.53 56.64
CA ALA A 37 36.09 51.87 55.46
C ALA A 37 37.04 50.73 55.06
N VAL A 38 37.72 50.11 56.04
CA VAL A 38 38.57 48.93 55.82
C VAL A 38 37.78 47.75 55.23
N ILE A 39 36.52 47.54 55.63
CA ILE A 39 35.65 46.50 55.05
C ILE A 39 35.26 46.86 53.61
N CYS A 40 34.81 48.10 53.36
CA CYS A 40 34.46 48.56 52.02
C CYS A 40 35.65 48.45 51.06
N ASP A 41 36.83 48.89 51.49
CA ASP A 41 38.07 48.83 50.71
C ASP A 41 38.54 47.39 50.46
N HIS A 42 38.25 46.46 51.40
CA HIS A 42 38.60 45.04 51.25
C HIS A 42 37.68 44.28 50.29
N ILE A 43 36.36 44.52 50.37
CA ILE A 43 35.34 43.80 49.58
C ILE A 43 35.15 44.41 48.18
N ARG A 44 35.57 45.66 47.96
CA ARG A 44 35.34 46.37 46.69
C ARG A 44 35.78 45.54 45.46
N PRO A 45 34.89 45.37 44.46
CA PRO A 45 35.28 44.88 43.14
C PRO A 45 36.34 45.79 42.54
N ASN A 46 37.50 45.22 42.19
CA ASN A 46 38.64 45.95 41.65
C ASN A 46 38.78 45.68 40.15
N ASP A 47 39.28 46.66 39.41
CA ASP A 47 39.66 46.48 38.00
C ASP A 47 40.98 45.69 37.91
N ILE A 48 40.94 44.55 37.22
CA ILE A 48 42.13 43.69 37.04
C ILE A 48 43.11 44.24 35.98
N ASN A 49 42.70 45.22 35.19
CA ASN A 49 43.54 45.84 34.16
C ASN A 49 44.54 46.86 34.73
N ILE A 50 44.35 47.27 35.99
CA ILE A 50 45.20 48.24 36.67
C ILE A 50 46.12 47.48 37.66
N PRO A 51 47.45 47.59 37.55
CA PRO A 51 48.37 46.99 38.52
C PRO A 51 48.10 47.53 39.93
N LYS A 52 48.03 46.65 40.94
CA LYS A 52 47.81 47.06 42.34
C LYS A 52 49.09 47.73 42.88
N ASP A 53 48.96 48.96 43.40
CA ASP A 53 50.04 49.62 44.17
C ASP A 53 50.23 49.02 45.59
N SER A 54 49.26 48.23 46.09
CA SER A 54 49.33 47.55 47.40
C SER A 54 48.47 46.27 47.44
N PRO A 55 48.93 45.16 48.06
CA PRO A 55 48.13 43.95 48.21
C PRO A 55 46.92 44.18 49.13
N ARG A 56 45.80 43.49 48.85
CA ARG A 56 44.61 43.52 49.71
C ARG A 56 44.99 43.10 51.14
N ALA A 57 44.40 43.76 52.14
CA ALA A 57 44.64 43.43 53.54
C ALA A 57 44.27 41.95 53.84
N PRO A 58 44.95 41.26 54.77
CA PRO A 58 44.61 39.89 55.12
C PRO A 58 43.16 39.76 55.63
N ASN A 59 42.47 38.68 55.27
CA ASN A 59 41.09 38.40 55.69
C ASN A 59 40.89 38.53 57.22
N GLU A 60 41.91 38.21 58.02
CA GLU A 60 41.91 38.32 59.48
C GLU A 60 41.71 39.76 60.00
N MET A 61 42.18 40.77 59.25
CA MET A 61 42.03 42.18 59.61
C MET A 61 40.60 42.68 59.40
N ALA A 62 39.86 42.09 58.47
CA ALA A 62 38.48 42.46 58.14
C ALA A 62 37.42 41.70 58.97
N VAL A 63 37.75 40.53 59.56
CA VAL A 63 36.82 39.71 60.35
C VAL A 63 36.36 40.40 61.64
N ARG A 64 37.26 41.07 62.37
CA ARG A 64 36.93 41.77 63.63
C ARG A 64 35.97 42.94 63.39
N PRO A 65 36.23 43.85 62.42
CA PRO A 65 35.26 44.82 61.91
C PRO A 65 33.90 44.24 61.55
N LEU A 66 33.86 43.09 60.86
CA LEU A 66 32.63 42.51 60.34
C LEU A 66 31.69 42.01 61.44
N LYS A 67 32.24 41.34 62.47
CA LYS A 67 31.48 40.92 63.66
C LYS A 67 30.92 42.11 64.46
N MET A 68 31.60 43.25 64.42
CA MET A 68 31.06 44.48 65.01
C MET A 68 29.87 45.01 64.21
N LEU A 69 29.88 44.95 62.87
CA LEU A 69 28.74 45.34 62.05
C LEU A 69 27.53 44.41 62.19
N GLU A 70 27.76 43.13 62.49
CA GLU A 70 26.71 42.16 62.84
C GLU A 70 25.95 42.59 64.11
N SER A 71 26.69 42.97 65.15
CA SER A 71 26.08 43.41 66.42
C SER A 71 25.20 44.66 66.31
N VAL A 72 25.25 45.35 65.16
CA VAL A 72 24.50 46.57 64.86
C VAL A 72 23.46 46.37 63.72
N SER A 73 23.30 45.13 63.23
CA SER A 73 22.35 44.77 62.16
C SER A 73 22.54 45.54 60.84
N LEU A 74 23.78 45.94 60.50
CA LEU A 74 24.11 46.75 59.31
C LEU A 74 24.70 45.94 58.14
N LEU A 75 24.62 44.62 58.20
CA LEU A 75 25.16 43.72 57.16
C LEU A 75 24.32 43.73 55.87
N GLY A 76 22.99 43.89 55.97
CA GLY A 76 22.10 43.96 54.80
C GLY A 76 22.43 45.14 53.86
N PRO A 77 22.52 46.39 54.36
CA PRO A 77 22.93 47.54 53.56
C PRO A 77 24.33 47.42 52.95
N LEU A 78 25.28 46.77 53.64
CA LEU A 78 26.63 46.53 53.12
C LEU A 78 26.62 45.56 51.93
N LEU A 79 25.83 44.48 52.01
CA LEU A 79 25.68 43.54 50.89
C LEU A 79 24.96 44.17 49.70
N GLN A 80 23.95 45.01 49.95
CA GLN A 80 23.26 45.76 48.90
C GLN A 80 24.20 46.76 48.20
N TRP A 81 25.02 47.50 48.98
CA TRP A 81 26.04 48.37 48.41
C TRP A 81 27.04 47.59 47.54
N PHE A 82 27.50 46.43 48.01
CA PHE A 82 28.40 45.58 47.23
C PHE A 82 27.78 45.12 45.91
N THR A 83 26.49 44.73 45.90
CA THR A 83 25.79 44.34 44.67
C THR A 83 25.59 45.51 43.72
N ASP A 84 25.34 46.72 44.26
CA ASP A 84 25.19 47.94 43.45
C ASP A 84 26.54 48.32 42.80
N VAL A 85 27.64 48.30 43.56
CA VAL A 85 29.00 48.57 43.04
C VAL A 85 29.45 47.51 42.04
N MET A 86 29.13 46.23 42.30
CA MET A 86 29.40 45.17 41.33
C MET A 86 28.68 45.47 40.01
N SER A 87 27.40 45.86 40.06
CA SER A 87 26.60 46.21 38.87
C SER A 87 27.19 47.39 38.09
N GLU A 88 27.70 48.41 38.77
CA GLU A 88 28.40 49.55 38.15
C GLU A 88 29.69 49.13 37.42
N MET A 89 30.38 48.12 37.92
CA MET A 89 31.65 47.63 37.36
C MET A 89 31.48 46.56 36.27
N MET A 90 30.30 45.94 36.13
CA MET A 90 30.03 44.91 35.12
C MET A 90 30.33 45.30 33.67
N PRO A 91 30.10 46.56 33.21
CA PRO A 91 30.43 46.96 31.84
C PRO A 91 31.90 46.76 31.46
N MET A 92 32.83 46.79 32.43
CA MET A 92 34.25 46.53 32.18
C MET A 92 34.50 45.07 31.80
N VAL A 93 33.83 44.13 32.49
CA VAL A 93 33.87 42.69 32.17
C VAL A 93 33.28 42.44 30.78
N THR A 94 32.18 43.13 30.45
CA THR A 94 31.55 43.04 29.12
C THR A 94 32.45 43.55 28.00
N SER A 95 33.14 44.68 28.21
CA SER A 95 34.07 45.25 27.21
C SER A 95 35.28 44.34 26.96
N ASP A 96 35.78 43.69 28.01
CA ASP A 96 36.89 42.74 27.91
C ASP A 96 36.47 41.53 27.06
N ILE A 97 35.30 40.94 27.36
CA ILE A 97 34.73 39.82 26.60
C ILE A 97 34.47 40.19 25.13
N ALA A 98 33.89 41.36 24.88
CA ALA A 98 33.63 41.85 23.53
C ALA A 98 34.92 41.92 22.70
N THR A 99 36.03 42.36 23.31
CA THR A 99 37.34 42.44 22.63
C THR A 99 37.85 41.07 22.19
N TYR A 100 37.70 40.03 23.01
CA TYR A 100 38.12 38.66 22.63
C TYR A 100 37.17 38.05 21.59
N ILE A 101 35.87 38.35 21.65
CA ILE A 101 34.91 37.91 20.63
C ILE A 101 35.22 38.56 19.29
N ASP A 102 35.46 39.88 19.25
CA ASP A 102 35.80 40.59 18.01
C ASP A 102 37.09 40.03 17.38
N ARG A 103 38.09 39.71 18.21
CA ARG A 103 39.32 39.04 17.76
C ARG A 103 39.03 37.66 17.19
N TRP A 104 38.26 36.83 17.90
CA TRP A 104 37.87 35.52 17.42
C TRP A 104 37.05 35.59 16.12
N GLU A 105 36.12 36.55 15.99
CA GLU A 105 35.36 36.74 14.74
C GLU A 105 36.30 37.03 13.57
N SER A 106 37.40 37.77 13.80
CA SER A 106 38.40 38.08 12.78
C SER A 106 39.40 36.97 12.48
N THR A 107 39.82 36.18 13.48
CA THR A 107 40.89 35.18 13.35
C THR A 107 40.38 33.74 13.23
N GLN A 108 39.16 33.47 13.72
CA GLN A 108 38.59 32.15 13.95
C GLN A 108 39.48 31.22 14.80
N ASP A 109 40.42 31.78 15.56
CA ASP A 109 41.31 31.00 16.43
C ASP A 109 40.66 30.73 17.79
N VAL A 110 40.52 29.45 18.12
CA VAL A 110 39.93 28.98 19.37
C VAL A 110 40.79 29.35 20.58
N SER A 111 42.10 29.56 20.40
CA SER A 111 43.00 29.92 21.51
C SER A 111 42.56 31.21 22.21
N GLU A 112 42.06 32.20 21.48
CA GLU A 112 41.52 33.46 22.02
C GLU A 112 40.32 33.23 22.96
N LEU A 113 39.51 32.20 22.69
CA LEU A 113 38.37 31.84 23.52
C LEU A 113 38.81 31.21 24.85
N TYR A 114 39.85 30.38 24.84
CA TYR A 114 40.44 29.86 26.08
C TYR A 114 41.01 30.99 26.95
N HIS A 115 41.70 31.95 26.34
CA HIS A 115 42.20 33.13 27.06
C HIS A 115 41.07 33.98 27.62
N MET A 116 39.98 34.17 26.87
CA MET A 116 38.78 34.87 27.34
C MET A 116 38.19 34.20 28.60
N PHE A 117 37.98 32.89 28.59
CA PHE A 117 37.41 32.18 29.75
C PHE A 117 38.37 32.12 30.94
N ALA A 118 39.68 31.99 30.69
CA ALA A 118 40.70 32.10 31.74
C ALA A 118 40.65 33.49 32.39
N ARG A 119 40.55 34.56 31.59
CA ARG A 119 40.45 35.94 32.09
C ARG A 119 39.14 36.21 32.83
N LEU A 120 38.02 35.66 32.35
CA LEU A 120 36.75 35.69 33.06
C LEU A 120 36.81 34.98 34.42
N SER A 121 37.57 33.89 34.52
CA SER A 121 37.80 33.20 35.79
C SER A 121 38.54 34.08 36.79
N VAL A 122 39.52 34.87 36.34
CA VAL A 122 40.25 35.83 37.18
C VAL A 122 39.30 36.90 37.71
N TRP A 123 38.43 37.48 36.86
CA TRP A 123 37.40 38.42 37.30
C TRP A 123 36.49 37.81 38.38
N TYR A 124 35.99 36.60 38.16
CA TYR A 124 35.10 35.92 39.11
C TYR A 124 35.79 35.61 40.46
N PHE A 125 37.00 35.07 40.44
CA PHE A 125 37.74 34.72 41.66
C PHE A 125 38.24 35.95 42.42
N GLU A 126 38.72 36.99 41.74
CA GLU A 126 39.15 38.24 42.40
C GLU A 126 37.99 38.98 43.07
N TRP A 127 36.76 38.90 42.53
CA TRP A 127 35.60 39.54 43.12
C TRP A 127 34.91 38.68 44.19
N SER A 128 35.01 37.35 44.11
CA SER A 128 34.44 36.43 45.11
C SER A 128 35.34 36.15 46.32
N ALA A 129 36.66 36.07 46.16
CA ALA A 129 37.58 35.69 47.24
C ALA A 129 37.48 36.58 48.51
N PRO A 130 37.30 37.92 48.41
CA PRO A 130 37.13 38.77 49.59
C PRO A 130 35.86 38.49 50.39
N LEU A 131 34.83 37.90 49.79
CA LEU A 131 33.55 37.60 50.44
C LEU A 131 33.62 36.38 51.38
N ALA A 132 34.71 35.62 51.34
CA ALA A 132 34.93 34.49 52.25
C ALA A 132 34.89 34.90 53.74
N ILE A 133 35.15 36.19 54.05
CA ILE A 133 35.08 36.72 55.42
C ILE A 133 33.69 36.63 56.06
N PHE A 134 32.61 36.61 55.26
CA PHE A 134 31.23 36.52 55.75
C PHE A 134 30.85 35.14 56.30
N SER A 135 31.65 34.11 56.01
CA SER A 135 31.53 32.79 56.66
C SER A 135 31.63 32.90 58.18
N SER A 136 32.41 33.87 58.69
CA SER A 136 32.58 34.12 60.13
C SER A 136 31.34 34.69 60.83
N VAL A 137 30.30 35.05 60.06
CA VAL A 137 29.04 35.68 60.48
C VAL A 137 27.82 34.86 60.00
N ASN A 138 28.01 33.59 59.60
CA ASN A 138 26.95 32.70 59.10
C ASN A 138 26.11 33.27 57.92
N ILE A 139 26.65 34.21 57.14
CA ILE A 139 26.02 34.69 55.91
C ILE A 139 26.73 34.06 54.71
N ASP A 140 25.96 33.41 53.85
CA ASP A 140 26.44 32.85 52.58
C ASP A 140 26.54 33.94 51.49
N ALA A 141 27.41 34.91 51.73
CA ALA A 141 27.72 35.97 50.78
C ALA A 141 28.27 35.45 49.43
N PRO A 142 29.08 34.37 49.37
CA PRO A 142 29.50 33.76 48.11
C PRO A 142 28.33 33.27 47.25
N ALA A 143 27.30 32.65 47.82
CA ALA A 143 26.11 32.24 47.07
C ALA A 143 25.31 33.45 46.54
N LEU A 144 25.20 34.52 47.34
CA LEU A 144 24.56 35.77 46.92
C LEU A 144 25.31 36.44 45.77
N PHE A 145 26.66 36.48 45.83
CA PHE A 145 27.50 36.96 44.75
C PHE A 145 27.33 36.13 43.49
N LYS A 146 27.39 34.78 43.59
CA LYS A 146 27.19 33.89 42.44
C LYS A 146 25.87 34.17 41.74
N LYS A 147 24.78 34.35 42.49
CA LYS A 147 23.45 34.66 41.94
C LYS A 147 23.40 36.02 41.23
N ASN A 148 23.92 37.07 41.87
CA ASN A 148 23.86 38.43 41.31
C ASN A 148 24.83 38.59 40.14
N PHE A 149 26.07 38.12 40.26
CA PHE A 149 27.05 38.10 39.18
C PHE A 149 26.50 37.39 37.94
N ARG A 150 25.91 36.20 38.10
CA ARG A 150 25.25 35.47 37.00
C ARG A 150 24.12 36.26 36.34
N THR A 151 23.27 36.92 37.14
CA THR A 151 22.13 37.71 36.62
C THR A 151 22.60 38.89 35.77
N HIS A 152 23.63 39.60 36.21
CA HIS A 152 24.20 40.70 35.44
C HIS A 152 25.06 40.23 34.26
N PHE A 153 25.74 39.10 34.41
CA PHE A 153 26.56 38.52 33.35
C PHE A 153 25.69 38.12 32.15
N LEU A 154 24.61 37.37 32.37
CA LEU A 154 23.71 36.92 31.30
C LEU A 154 22.99 38.08 30.59
N SER A 155 22.66 39.16 31.31
CA SER A 155 21.98 40.32 30.72
C SER A 155 22.89 41.22 29.88
N THR A 156 24.21 41.04 29.98
CA THR A 156 25.22 41.87 29.32
C THR A 156 26.08 41.11 28.30
N LEU A 157 25.72 39.87 27.95
CA LEU A 157 26.45 39.07 26.97
C LEU A 157 26.44 39.72 25.57
N PRO A 158 27.60 39.83 24.89
CA PRO A 158 27.68 40.31 23.50
C PRO A 158 26.97 39.37 22.51
N ARG A 159 26.51 39.91 21.37
CA ARG A 159 25.75 39.14 20.35
C ARG A 159 26.50 37.93 19.80
N GLY A 160 27.83 38.02 19.64
CA GLY A 160 28.68 36.93 19.14
C GLY A 160 29.01 35.84 20.16
N PHE A 161 28.67 36.03 21.45
CA PHE A 161 29.07 35.12 22.52
C PHE A 161 28.56 33.69 22.34
N SER A 162 27.31 33.53 21.87
CA SER A 162 26.73 32.19 21.66
C SER A 162 27.47 31.39 20.57
N ALA A 163 27.86 32.05 19.47
CA ALA A 163 28.62 31.42 18.39
C ALA A 163 30.05 31.07 18.83
N ALA A 164 30.70 31.99 19.55
CA ALA A 164 32.03 31.78 20.13
C ALA A 164 32.00 30.60 21.12
N PHE A 165 31.02 30.58 22.03
CA PHE A 165 30.88 29.50 23.01
C PHE A 165 30.59 28.15 22.35
N HIS A 166 29.78 28.13 21.29
CA HIS A 166 29.54 26.92 20.49
C HIS A 166 30.83 26.41 19.82
N ALA A 167 31.63 27.30 19.23
CA ALA A 167 32.91 26.95 18.61
C ALA A 167 33.92 26.37 19.61
N LEU A 168 33.99 26.94 20.82
CA LEU A 168 34.81 26.40 21.92
C LEU A 168 34.34 25.00 22.34
N LEU A 169 33.03 24.81 22.55
CA LEU A 169 32.51 23.49 22.93
C LEU A 169 32.80 22.45 21.84
N ARG A 170 32.65 22.81 20.56
CA ARG A 170 32.97 21.96 19.43
C ARG A 170 34.45 21.55 19.38
N SER A 171 35.37 22.46 19.68
CA SER A 171 36.81 22.12 19.74
C SER A 171 37.14 21.17 20.89
N THR A 172 36.47 21.32 22.04
CA THR A 172 36.72 20.45 23.21
C THR A 172 36.25 19.01 22.99
N LEU A 173 35.21 18.79 22.17
CA LEU A 173 34.78 17.43 21.81
C LEU A 173 35.76 16.77 20.83
N ALA A 174 36.34 17.55 19.91
CA ALA A 174 37.34 17.06 18.96
C ALA A 174 38.70 16.77 19.61
N ALA A 175 39.07 17.52 20.66
CA ALA A 175 40.33 17.37 21.38
C ALA A 175 40.11 17.59 22.90
N PRO A 176 39.85 16.51 23.68
CA PRO A 176 39.41 16.61 25.08
C PRO A 176 40.47 17.10 26.09
N VAL A 177 41.69 17.50 25.67
CA VAL A 177 42.85 17.68 26.57
C VAL A 177 43.54 19.04 26.45
N LEU A 178 42.80 20.17 26.42
CA LEU A 178 43.45 21.49 26.34
C LEU A 178 43.59 22.24 27.68
N ASP A 179 42.65 22.13 28.63
CA ASP A 179 42.87 22.56 30.03
C ASP A 179 41.84 21.89 30.98
N PRO A 180 42.25 21.07 31.96
CA PRO A 180 41.34 20.42 32.90
C PRO A 180 40.55 21.40 33.80
N ARG A 181 40.95 22.69 33.84
CA ARG A 181 40.28 23.72 34.65
C ARG A 181 39.08 24.35 33.95
N LEU A 182 38.92 24.19 32.64
CA LEU A 182 37.87 24.87 31.86
C LEU A 182 36.45 24.49 32.29
N PHE A 183 36.10 23.20 32.29
CA PHE A 183 34.74 22.75 32.65
C PHE A 183 34.36 23.09 34.10
N PRO A 184 35.24 22.93 35.11
CA PRO A 184 34.96 23.45 36.46
C PRO A 184 34.70 24.96 36.51
N ILE A 185 35.44 25.76 35.74
CA ILE A 185 35.22 27.22 35.66
C ILE A 185 33.84 27.53 35.06
N LEU A 186 33.49 26.86 33.96
CA LEU A 186 32.19 27.03 33.29
C LEU A 186 31.01 26.61 34.18
N ASP A 187 31.17 25.56 34.98
CA ASP A 187 30.16 25.09 35.94
C ASP A 187 30.00 26.04 37.14
N VAL A 188 31.12 26.54 37.68
CA VAL A 188 31.11 27.54 38.77
C VAL A 188 30.37 28.81 38.33
N MET A 189 30.56 29.25 37.09
CA MET A 189 29.86 30.39 36.50
C MET A 189 28.42 30.09 36.09
N GLY A 190 28.02 28.81 36.00
CA GLY A 190 26.68 28.38 35.62
C GLY A 190 26.39 28.39 34.11
N LEU A 191 27.41 28.60 33.27
CA LEU A 191 27.23 28.76 31.81
C LEU A 191 26.80 27.48 31.11
N LEU A 192 27.21 26.33 31.63
CA LEU A 192 26.78 25.02 31.11
C LEU A 192 25.27 24.80 31.32
N GLN A 193 24.70 25.32 32.42
CA GLN A 193 23.27 25.22 32.71
C GLN A 193 22.44 26.18 31.85
N ASP A 194 22.91 27.42 31.71
CA ASP A 194 22.19 28.47 30.97
C ASP A 194 22.23 28.25 29.45
N HIS A 195 23.21 27.49 28.96
CA HIS A 195 23.42 27.21 27.55
C HIS A 195 23.42 25.71 27.24
N GLU A 196 22.63 24.92 27.98
CA GLU A 196 22.47 23.48 27.78
C GLU A 196 22.08 23.13 26.32
N ALA A 197 21.29 23.98 25.67
CA ALA A 197 20.92 23.81 24.26
C ALA A 197 22.13 23.86 23.31
N LEU A 198 23.15 24.68 23.59
CA LEU A 198 24.36 24.75 22.77
C LEU A 198 25.23 23.50 22.96
N VAL A 199 25.31 22.97 24.18
CA VAL A 199 25.98 21.69 24.47
C VAL A 199 25.31 20.56 23.70
N ALA A 200 23.96 20.51 23.72
CA ALA A 200 23.21 19.51 22.96
C ALA A 200 23.40 19.65 21.44
N ASN A 201 23.45 20.87 20.92
CA ASN A 201 23.69 21.13 19.49
C ASN A 201 25.05 20.60 19.02
N VAL A 202 26.11 20.81 19.80
CA VAL A 202 27.45 20.28 19.48
C VAL A 202 27.43 18.75 19.39
N ILE A 203 26.71 18.09 20.30
CA ILE A 203 26.55 16.62 20.28
C ILE A 203 25.75 16.19 19.04
N HIS A 204 24.63 16.85 18.72
CA HIS A 204 23.85 16.55 17.53
C HIS A 204 24.69 16.70 16.24
N GLU A 205 25.42 17.81 16.08
CA GLU A 205 26.29 18.04 14.93
C GLU A 205 27.40 16.98 14.81
N ALA A 206 27.99 16.58 15.94
CA ALA A 206 29.03 15.55 15.96
C ALA A 206 28.48 14.17 15.59
N ILE A 207 27.28 13.82 16.08
CA ILE A 207 26.58 12.58 15.70
C ILE A 207 26.27 12.61 14.20
N GLU A 208 25.66 13.67 13.68
CA GLU A 208 25.31 13.78 12.27
C GLU A 208 26.54 13.66 11.36
N LYS A 209 27.65 14.30 11.74
CA LYS A 209 28.91 14.21 10.99
C LYS A 209 29.47 12.79 11.03
N ARG A 210 29.54 12.17 12.21
CA ARG A 210 30.12 10.83 12.37
C ARG A 210 29.30 9.76 11.65
N VAL A 211 27.98 9.82 11.74
CA VAL A 211 27.10 8.87 11.04
C VAL A 211 27.29 9.00 9.53
N LYS A 212 27.40 10.21 8.98
CA LYS A 212 27.66 10.41 7.54
C LYS A 212 28.99 9.82 7.10
N GLU A 213 30.08 10.10 7.81
CA GLU A 213 31.41 9.57 7.50
C GLU A 213 31.43 8.03 7.50
N VAL A 214 30.88 7.40 8.53
CA VAL A 214 30.88 5.93 8.64
C VAL A 214 29.94 5.29 7.60
N CYS A 215 28.83 5.94 7.24
CA CYS A 215 27.95 5.48 6.16
C CYS A 215 28.58 5.60 4.77
N GLU A 216 29.50 6.55 4.54
CA GLU A 216 30.23 6.71 3.27
C GLU A 216 31.35 5.67 3.11
N GLU A 217 31.96 5.23 4.22
CA GLU A 217 32.99 4.18 4.27
C GLU A 217 32.41 2.76 4.36
N ASP A 218 31.09 2.62 4.32
CA ASP A 218 30.40 1.36 4.56
C ASP A 218 30.60 0.36 3.42
N THR A 219 31.15 -0.81 3.75
CA THR A 219 31.36 -1.94 2.84
C THR A 219 30.26 -3.01 2.94
N GLY A 220 29.28 -2.85 3.83
CA GLY A 220 28.17 -3.79 4.03
C GLY A 220 28.46 -4.96 4.98
N GLU A 221 29.72 -5.15 5.40
CA GLU A 221 30.14 -6.28 6.26
C GLU A 221 30.01 -6.02 7.76
N THR A 222 29.92 -4.75 8.18
CA THR A 222 29.91 -4.37 9.60
C THR A 222 28.70 -3.50 9.96
N SER A 223 28.18 -3.66 11.18
CA SER A 223 27.08 -2.82 11.68
C SER A 223 27.57 -1.40 11.94
N VAL A 224 27.08 -0.45 11.15
CA VAL A 224 27.35 0.98 11.30
C VAL A 224 26.74 1.51 12.60
N LEU A 225 25.57 0.99 12.98
CA LEU A 225 24.93 1.35 14.24
C LEU A 225 25.84 1.01 15.43
N GLN A 226 26.45 -0.17 15.44
CA GLN A 226 27.34 -0.57 16.54
C GLN A 226 28.63 0.25 16.57
N ILE A 227 29.22 0.56 15.40
CA ILE A 227 30.41 1.42 15.31
C ILE A 227 30.13 2.81 15.91
N VAL A 228 28.98 3.41 15.57
CA VAL A 228 28.59 4.73 16.08
C VAL A 228 28.25 4.68 17.58
N LYS A 229 27.57 3.63 18.05
CA LYS A 229 27.27 3.46 19.50
C LYS A 229 28.52 3.26 20.34
N ASN A 230 29.51 2.50 19.84
CA ASN A 230 30.80 2.33 20.51
C ASN A 230 31.54 3.67 20.60
N TRP A 231 31.65 4.39 19.49
CA TRP A 231 32.24 5.73 19.47
C TRP A 231 31.51 6.71 20.43
N PHE A 232 30.17 6.69 20.45
CA PHE A 232 29.40 7.53 21.35
C PHE A 232 29.72 7.22 22.82
N THR A 233 29.82 5.95 23.17
CA THR A 233 30.14 5.50 24.54
C THR A 233 31.59 5.81 24.94
N GLU A 234 32.54 5.69 24.01
CA GLU A 234 33.96 5.88 24.29
C GLU A 234 34.41 7.35 24.25
N SER A 235 33.80 8.17 23.39
CA SER A 235 34.23 9.56 23.15
C SER A 235 33.24 10.60 23.67
N VAL A 236 31.94 10.41 23.40
CA VAL A 236 30.91 11.43 23.69
C VAL A 236 30.42 11.33 25.13
N VAL A 237 30.21 10.13 25.67
CA VAL A 237 29.75 9.95 27.07
C VAL A 237 30.77 10.50 28.08
N PRO A 238 32.09 10.30 27.95
CA PRO A 238 33.07 10.96 28.83
C PRO A 238 33.05 12.49 28.70
N TRP A 239 32.81 13.03 27.51
CA TRP A 239 32.65 14.47 27.32
C TRP A 239 31.36 14.99 27.95
N MET A 240 30.25 14.25 27.85
CA MET A 240 29.00 14.53 28.53
C MET A 240 29.14 14.50 30.05
N ALA A 241 29.96 13.59 30.59
CA ALA A 241 30.29 13.56 32.01
C ALA A 241 30.95 14.87 32.48
N MET A 242 31.79 15.49 31.64
CA MET A 242 32.41 16.78 31.96
C MET A 242 31.43 17.96 31.89
N THR A 243 30.43 17.91 30.99
CA THR A 243 29.48 19.02 30.78
C THR A 243 28.22 18.93 31.64
N TYR A 244 27.63 17.74 31.76
CA TYR A 244 26.39 17.48 32.52
C TYR A 244 26.64 16.95 33.93
N GLY A 245 27.86 16.49 34.25
CA GLY A 245 28.19 15.84 35.52
C GLY A 245 28.25 16.76 36.74
N ARG A 246 28.27 18.09 36.56
CA ARG A 246 28.15 19.10 37.65
C ARG A 246 29.06 18.83 38.86
N GLY A 247 30.28 18.36 38.61
CA GLY A 247 31.28 18.06 39.65
C GLY A 247 30.99 16.82 40.51
N VAL A 248 30.02 15.98 40.14
CA VAL A 248 29.75 14.69 40.81
C VAL A 248 30.90 13.73 40.53
N THR A 249 31.59 13.33 41.60
CA THR A 249 32.75 12.41 41.51
C THR A 249 32.35 10.93 41.59
N ASP A 250 31.12 10.64 42.03
CA ASP A 250 30.62 9.27 42.15
C ASP A 250 30.08 8.77 40.81
N ALA A 251 30.69 7.70 40.29
CA ALA A 251 30.40 7.14 38.98
C ALA A 251 28.95 6.64 38.84
N ASP A 252 28.36 6.07 39.89
CA ASP A 252 26.98 5.53 39.83
C ASP A 252 25.93 6.67 39.80
N VAL A 253 26.19 7.72 40.58
CA VAL A 253 25.33 8.92 40.59
C VAL A 253 25.43 9.67 39.26
N LEU A 254 26.64 9.76 38.70
CA LEU A 254 26.89 10.39 37.40
C LEU A 254 26.19 9.63 36.26
N GLN A 255 26.28 8.29 36.25
CA GLN A 255 25.62 7.47 35.23
C GLN A 255 24.10 7.63 35.27
N LYS A 256 23.50 7.66 36.48
CA LYS A 256 22.06 7.91 36.65
C LYS A 256 21.64 9.31 36.21
N ALA A 257 22.49 10.32 36.43
CA ALA A 257 22.23 11.70 35.99
C ALA A 257 22.31 11.85 34.46
N LEU A 258 23.21 11.11 33.81
CA LEU A 258 23.42 11.16 32.35
C LEU A 258 22.43 10.30 31.55
N ALA A 259 21.83 9.27 32.16
CA ALA A 259 20.96 8.32 31.46
C ALA A 259 19.82 8.97 30.63
N PRO A 260 19.09 10.00 31.13
CA PRO A 260 18.04 10.65 30.34
C PRO A 260 18.59 11.40 29.11
N ALA A 261 19.76 12.02 29.21
CA ALA A 261 20.40 12.72 28.10
C ALA A 261 20.99 11.74 27.09
N ALA A 262 21.67 10.69 27.57
CA ALA A 262 22.21 9.62 26.73
C ALA A 262 21.09 8.92 25.92
N GLY A 263 19.93 8.67 26.52
CA GLY A 263 18.78 8.09 25.81
C GLY A 263 18.24 9.00 24.69
N LYS A 264 18.24 10.33 24.87
CA LYS A 264 17.84 11.28 23.82
C LYS A 264 18.81 11.28 22.64
N PHE A 265 20.11 11.21 22.91
CA PHE A 265 21.13 11.18 21.86
C PHE A 265 21.19 9.81 21.17
N ASP A 266 20.96 8.72 21.88
CA ASP A 266 20.80 7.38 21.28
C ASP A 266 19.60 7.33 20.32
N TYR A 267 18.46 7.91 20.71
CA TYR A 267 17.33 8.12 19.79
C TYR A 267 17.73 8.95 18.56
N HIS A 268 18.52 10.03 18.75
CA HIS A 268 18.99 10.86 17.65
C HIS A 268 19.94 10.11 16.69
N ILE A 269 20.84 9.26 17.21
CA ILE A 269 21.69 8.39 16.38
C ILE A 269 20.81 7.50 15.50
N CYS A 270 19.83 6.81 16.09
CA CYS A 270 18.91 5.94 15.35
C CYS A 270 18.10 6.74 14.31
N LYS A 271 17.67 7.95 14.65
CA LYS A 271 16.91 8.81 13.73
C LYS A 271 17.75 9.21 12.51
N VAL A 272 18.97 9.73 12.71
CA VAL A 272 19.85 10.18 11.61
C VAL A 272 20.24 9.00 10.72
N LEU A 273 20.61 7.86 11.31
CA LEU A 273 20.94 6.66 10.55
C LEU A 273 19.73 6.15 9.75
N CYS A 274 18.54 6.12 10.35
CA CYS A 274 17.30 5.75 9.66
C CYS A 274 17.02 6.67 8.46
N GLU A 275 17.20 7.99 8.59
CA GLU A 275 16.98 8.95 7.49
C GLU A 275 17.95 8.73 6.33
N ILE A 276 19.24 8.52 6.62
CA ILE A 276 20.28 8.27 5.59
C ILE A 276 20.00 6.92 4.90
N ARG A 277 19.79 5.84 5.65
CA ARG A 277 19.49 4.52 5.08
C ARG A 277 18.18 4.49 4.29
N THR A 278 17.17 5.25 4.74
CA THR A 278 15.92 5.43 3.98
C THR A 278 16.18 6.12 2.63
N SER A 279 17.13 7.06 2.55
CA SER A 279 17.48 7.71 1.29
C SER A 279 18.23 6.78 0.31
N GLN A 280 19.00 5.83 0.86
CA GLN A 280 19.80 4.83 0.13
C GLN A 280 19.06 3.51 -0.10
N ILE A 281 17.81 3.38 0.39
CA ILE A 281 17.09 2.10 0.45
C ILE A 281 16.98 1.37 -0.89
N PHE A 282 16.88 2.11 -1.99
CA PHE A 282 16.80 1.49 -3.32
C PHE A 282 18.09 0.74 -3.66
N ASP A 283 19.25 1.36 -3.42
CA ASP A 283 20.56 0.75 -3.71
C ASP A 283 20.84 -0.39 -2.73
N ILE A 284 20.46 -0.24 -1.46
CA ILE A 284 20.50 -1.33 -0.46
C ILE A 284 19.70 -2.56 -0.94
N ILE A 285 18.53 -2.38 -1.57
CA ILE A 285 17.73 -3.50 -2.09
C ILE A 285 18.39 -4.12 -3.35
N VAL A 286 19.03 -3.32 -4.20
CA VAL A 286 19.75 -3.81 -5.39
C VAL A 286 20.94 -4.69 -4.98
N ASP A 287 21.68 -4.29 -3.94
CA ASP A 287 22.89 -4.96 -3.47
C ASP A 287 22.61 -6.16 -2.54
N TYR A 288 21.34 -6.53 -2.33
CA TYR A 288 20.98 -7.73 -1.56
C TYR A 288 21.42 -8.99 -2.32
N PRO A 289 22.12 -9.96 -1.69
CA PRO A 289 22.15 -10.26 -0.24
C PRO A 289 23.28 -9.63 0.59
N ASP A 290 24.27 -8.98 -0.03
CA ASP A 290 25.44 -8.45 0.67
C ASP A 290 25.06 -7.31 1.64
N SER A 291 24.00 -6.57 1.33
CA SER A 291 23.45 -5.46 2.13
C SER A 291 22.64 -5.86 3.37
N ARG A 292 22.60 -7.15 3.74
CA ARG A 292 21.75 -7.67 4.84
C ARG A 292 21.97 -6.99 6.18
N ILE A 293 23.20 -6.62 6.51
CA ILE A 293 23.55 -5.99 7.79
C ILE A 293 22.99 -4.56 7.88
N ALA A 294 23.01 -3.82 6.77
CA ALA A 294 22.40 -2.50 6.70
C ALA A 294 20.88 -2.55 6.93
N LEU A 295 20.21 -3.62 6.50
CA LEU A 295 18.79 -3.84 6.77
C LEU A 295 18.54 -4.15 8.25
N THR A 296 19.39 -4.95 8.91
CA THR A 296 19.24 -5.21 10.35
C THR A 296 19.45 -3.96 11.19
N ASP A 297 20.41 -3.11 10.82
CA ASP A 297 20.63 -1.81 11.47
C ASP A 297 19.41 -0.89 11.27
N LEU A 298 18.86 -0.84 10.05
CA LEU A 298 17.67 -0.06 9.75
C LEU A 298 16.45 -0.54 10.55
N LYS A 299 16.28 -1.85 10.73
CA LYS A 299 15.22 -2.43 11.55
C LYS A 299 15.30 -1.93 13.00
N GLU A 300 16.46 -2.06 13.65
CA GLU A 300 16.64 -1.60 15.03
C GLU A 300 16.42 -0.08 15.15
N CYS A 301 16.87 0.69 14.16
CA CYS A 301 16.66 2.14 14.14
C CYS A 301 15.18 2.52 13.99
N MET A 302 14.42 1.81 13.16
CA MET A 302 13.00 2.08 12.93
C MET A 302 12.13 1.76 14.15
N GLU A 303 12.47 0.72 14.92
CA GLU A 303 11.78 0.39 16.18
C GLU A 303 11.90 1.52 17.21
N ARG A 304 12.99 2.30 17.16
CA ARG A 304 13.22 3.44 18.08
C ARG A 304 12.76 4.79 17.51
N ALA A 305 12.91 5.03 16.20
CA ALA A 305 12.80 6.37 15.60
C ALA A 305 11.50 6.66 14.80
N ASP A 306 10.55 5.71 14.75
CA ASP A 306 9.27 5.83 14.00
C ASP A 306 9.44 6.33 12.54
N GLY A 307 10.26 5.60 11.76
CA GLY A 307 10.62 5.94 10.38
C GLY A 307 9.76 5.30 9.28
N ARG A 308 8.80 4.44 9.65
CA ARG A 308 8.06 3.54 8.72
C ARG A 308 7.36 4.29 7.59
N GLY A 309 6.66 5.39 7.90
CA GLY A 309 5.94 6.19 6.91
C GLY A 309 6.85 6.99 5.96
N ASN A 310 8.06 7.34 6.39
CA ASN A 310 9.04 8.01 5.52
C ASN A 310 9.68 7.02 4.53
N LEU A 311 9.93 5.79 4.98
CA LEU A 311 10.44 4.71 4.14
C LEU A 311 9.50 4.42 2.97
N VAL A 312 8.21 4.21 3.23
CA VAL A 312 7.21 3.93 2.19
C VAL A 312 7.15 5.05 1.14
N ARG A 313 7.11 6.31 1.59
CA ARG A 313 7.06 7.47 0.67
C ARG A 313 8.31 7.57 -0.19
N THR A 314 9.48 7.39 0.41
CA THR A 314 10.77 7.50 -0.30
C THR A 314 10.97 6.35 -1.27
N LEU A 315 10.70 5.12 -0.85
CA LEU A 315 10.84 3.94 -1.69
C LEU A 315 9.84 3.94 -2.87
N ARG A 316 8.57 4.32 -2.65
CA ARG A 316 7.61 4.51 -3.76
C ARG A 316 8.10 5.56 -4.76
N LYS A 317 8.65 6.68 -4.29
CA LYS A 317 9.21 7.74 -5.15
C LYS A 317 10.42 7.25 -5.96
N LEU A 318 11.32 6.47 -5.34
CA LEU A 318 12.48 5.90 -6.02
C LEU A 318 12.08 4.83 -7.05
N ASN A 319 11.13 3.94 -6.72
CA ASN A 319 10.61 2.92 -7.63
C ASN A 319 9.98 3.56 -8.87
N ASN A 320 9.14 4.59 -8.71
CA ASN A 320 8.56 5.32 -9.84
C ASN A 320 9.61 6.02 -10.73
N LYS A 321 10.73 6.44 -10.15
CA LYS A 321 11.77 7.18 -10.88
C LYS A 321 12.78 6.26 -11.59
N ARG A 322 13.16 5.15 -10.97
CA ARG A 322 14.30 4.30 -11.39
C ARG A 322 13.90 2.92 -11.91
N LEU A 323 12.71 2.41 -11.56
CA LEU A 323 12.29 1.03 -11.88
C LEU A 323 11.06 0.98 -12.80
N LEU A 324 10.02 1.75 -12.46
CA LEU A 324 8.71 1.69 -13.11
C LEU A 324 8.65 2.62 -14.34
N HIS A 325 9.53 2.38 -15.31
CA HIS A 325 9.56 3.11 -16.57
C HIS A 325 9.65 2.17 -17.78
N PRO A 326 9.15 2.56 -18.97
CA PRO A 326 9.09 1.69 -20.15
C PRO A 326 10.46 1.14 -20.61
N GLY A 327 11.56 1.82 -20.32
CA GLY A 327 12.92 1.38 -20.68
C GLY A 327 13.51 0.27 -19.82
N ALA A 328 12.84 -0.16 -18.74
CA ALA A 328 13.31 -1.27 -17.91
C ALA A 328 12.74 -2.60 -18.42
N ASP A 329 13.57 -3.64 -18.49
CA ASP A 329 13.13 -4.99 -18.84
C ASP A 329 12.22 -5.55 -17.73
N THR A 330 11.17 -6.27 -18.13
CA THR A 330 10.25 -6.96 -17.23
C THR A 330 11.00 -7.94 -16.32
N LYS A 331 12.07 -8.59 -16.83
CA LYS A 331 12.92 -9.47 -16.02
C LYS A 331 13.59 -8.74 -14.86
N ASP A 332 14.18 -7.57 -15.12
CA ASP A 332 14.87 -6.77 -14.10
C ASP A 332 13.91 -6.24 -13.04
N ILE A 333 12.70 -5.83 -13.46
CA ILE A 333 11.64 -5.39 -12.54
C ILE A 333 11.23 -6.52 -11.61
N LEU A 334 11.08 -7.74 -12.13
CA LEU A 334 10.73 -8.91 -11.33
C LEU A 334 11.85 -9.29 -10.35
N THR A 335 13.11 -9.30 -10.80
CA THR A 335 14.27 -9.56 -9.92
C THR A 335 14.34 -8.53 -8.79
N GLN A 336 14.20 -7.25 -9.10
CA GLN A 336 14.20 -6.19 -8.10
C GLN A 336 12.99 -6.30 -7.15
N TYR A 337 11.83 -6.71 -7.64
CA TYR A 337 10.65 -6.93 -6.81
C TYR A 337 10.84 -8.11 -5.85
N VAL A 338 11.47 -9.20 -6.29
CA VAL A 338 11.87 -10.32 -5.42
C VAL A 338 12.84 -9.85 -4.33
N SER A 339 13.88 -9.10 -4.69
CA SER A 339 14.80 -8.51 -3.69
C SER A 339 14.07 -7.56 -2.74
N THR A 340 13.11 -6.78 -3.23
CA THR A 340 12.26 -5.90 -2.41
C THR A 340 11.43 -6.70 -1.40
N ILE A 341 10.82 -7.82 -1.82
CA ILE A 341 10.08 -8.71 -0.93
C ILE A 341 11.01 -9.25 0.17
N ARG A 342 12.19 -9.77 -0.21
CA ARG A 342 13.17 -10.32 0.74
C ARG A 342 13.65 -9.27 1.75
N CYS A 343 14.02 -8.08 1.28
CA CYS A 343 14.50 -6.99 2.14
C CYS A 343 13.41 -6.49 3.10
N LEU A 344 12.18 -6.26 2.60
CA LEU A 344 11.09 -5.76 3.42
C LEU A 344 10.60 -6.79 4.45
N ARG A 345 10.73 -8.10 4.20
CA ARG A 345 10.46 -9.14 5.21
C ARG A 345 11.46 -9.12 6.36
N ILE A 346 12.71 -8.78 6.11
CA ILE A 346 13.73 -8.62 7.17
C ILE A 346 13.37 -7.42 8.05
N LEU A 347 12.98 -6.30 7.42
CA LEU A 347 12.61 -5.06 8.11
C LEU A 347 11.28 -5.16 8.87
N ASP A 348 10.28 -5.80 8.28
CA ASP A 348 8.91 -5.89 8.80
C ASP A 348 8.35 -7.29 8.58
N PRO A 349 8.57 -8.23 9.52
CA PRO A 349 8.10 -9.61 9.41
C PRO A 349 6.59 -9.77 9.13
N PRO A 350 5.68 -8.93 9.70
CA PRO A 350 4.26 -8.97 9.35
C PRO A 350 3.97 -8.64 7.88
N GLY A 351 4.83 -7.88 7.19
CA GLY A 351 4.66 -7.53 5.78
C GLY A 351 3.76 -6.32 5.49
N VAL A 352 3.44 -5.50 6.48
CA VAL A 352 2.65 -4.25 6.32
C VAL A 352 3.36 -3.27 5.38
N LEU A 353 4.68 -3.11 5.53
CA LEU A 353 5.48 -2.25 4.65
C LEU A 353 5.49 -2.75 3.21
N LEU A 354 5.59 -4.07 3.04
CA LEU A 354 5.55 -4.71 1.73
C LEU A 354 4.21 -4.46 1.04
N PHE A 355 3.09 -4.64 1.76
CA PHE A 355 1.76 -4.37 1.23
C PHE A 355 1.65 -2.94 0.67
N LYS A 356 2.10 -1.94 1.43
CA LYS A 356 2.09 -0.54 0.99
C LYS A 356 3.01 -0.30 -0.20
N VAL A 357 4.21 -0.88 -0.26
CA VAL A 357 5.16 -0.59 -1.35
C VAL A 357 4.87 -1.39 -2.62
N ALA A 358 4.24 -2.57 -2.50
CA ALA A 358 4.05 -3.49 -3.61
C ALA A 358 3.02 -3.01 -4.65
N ASP A 359 1.94 -2.33 -4.24
CA ASP A 359 0.82 -1.99 -5.14
C ASP A 359 1.22 -1.27 -6.45
N PRO A 360 2.05 -0.22 -6.44
CA PRO A 360 2.51 0.41 -7.68
C PRO A 360 3.29 -0.54 -8.60
N ILE A 361 4.11 -1.42 -8.02
CA ILE A 361 4.90 -2.41 -8.76
C ILE A 361 3.97 -3.46 -9.37
N ARG A 362 3.02 -3.98 -8.57
CA ARG A 362 2.03 -4.98 -9.02
C ARG A 362 1.17 -4.44 -10.15
N ARG A 363 0.67 -3.20 -10.03
CA ARG A 363 -0.12 -2.54 -11.08
C ARG A 363 0.66 -2.42 -12.37
N TYR A 364 1.91 -1.98 -12.29
CA TYR A 364 2.78 -1.83 -13.46
C TYR A 364 3.07 -3.17 -14.15
N LEU A 365 3.31 -4.23 -13.37
CA LEU A 365 3.52 -5.58 -13.88
C LEU A 365 2.24 -6.17 -14.54
N ARG A 366 1.04 -5.87 -14.03
CA ARG A 366 -0.22 -6.30 -14.67
C ARG A 366 -0.46 -5.68 -16.04
N GLU A 367 -0.03 -4.44 -16.24
CA GLU A 367 -0.19 -3.71 -17.51
C GLU A 367 0.70 -4.28 -18.62
N ARG A 368 1.77 -5.00 -18.25
CA ARG A 368 2.70 -5.63 -19.20
C ARG A 368 2.23 -7.03 -19.61
N PRO A 369 2.09 -7.33 -20.92
CA PRO A 369 1.56 -8.61 -21.40
C PRO A 369 2.53 -9.79 -21.23
N ASP A 370 3.84 -9.52 -21.15
CA ASP A 370 4.93 -10.49 -21.05
C ASP A 370 5.26 -10.92 -19.61
N THR A 371 4.67 -10.28 -18.61
CA THR A 371 4.94 -10.53 -17.18
C THR A 371 4.75 -11.98 -16.77
N ILE A 372 3.62 -12.60 -17.13
CA ILE A 372 3.30 -13.99 -16.73
C ILE A 372 4.35 -14.94 -17.31
N ARG A 373 4.70 -14.75 -18.59
CA ARG A 373 5.71 -15.57 -19.27
C ARG A 373 7.09 -15.42 -18.63
N CYS A 374 7.47 -14.20 -18.22
CA CYS A 374 8.72 -13.96 -17.50
C CYS A 374 8.74 -14.63 -16.11
N ILE A 375 7.64 -14.56 -15.35
CA ILE A 375 7.52 -15.23 -14.04
C ILE A 375 7.65 -16.74 -14.21
N VAL A 376 6.92 -17.34 -15.14
CA VAL A 376 6.97 -18.78 -15.43
C VAL A 376 8.35 -19.20 -15.93
N SER A 377 8.99 -18.37 -16.76
CA SER A 377 10.35 -18.63 -17.24
C SER A 377 11.38 -18.62 -16.11
N ASN A 378 11.26 -17.71 -15.15
CA ASN A 378 12.13 -17.69 -13.96
C ASN A 378 11.89 -18.88 -13.04
N LEU A 379 10.66 -19.40 -13.00
CA LEU A 379 10.28 -20.55 -12.16
C LEU A 379 10.72 -21.91 -12.75
N VAL A 380 10.79 -22.03 -14.08
CA VAL A 380 11.14 -23.27 -14.79
C VAL A 380 12.58 -23.24 -15.34
N GLY A 381 13.22 -22.07 -15.37
CA GLY A 381 14.59 -21.88 -15.89
C GLY A 381 15.67 -22.59 -15.08
N ASP A 382 16.80 -22.88 -15.74
CA ASP A 382 17.96 -23.50 -15.09
C ASP A 382 18.58 -22.52 -14.07
N GLY A 383 18.59 -22.89 -12.79
CA GLY A 383 19.13 -22.06 -11.69
C GLY A 383 18.09 -21.24 -10.91
N SER A 384 16.84 -21.71 -10.80
CA SER A 384 15.80 -21.03 -10.02
C SER A 384 16.09 -21.05 -8.51
N ASP A 385 16.86 -20.05 -8.01
CA ASP A 385 17.03 -19.75 -6.57
C ASP A 385 15.69 -19.60 -5.82
N LEU A 386 14.61 -19.28 -6.53
CA LEU A 386 13.24 -19.18 -6.00
C LEU A 386 12.65 -20.52 -5.55
N LEU A 387 13.21 -21.65 -6.00
CA LEU A 387 12.73 -23.00 -5.67
C LEU A 387 13.65 -23.73 -4.67
N GLU A 388 14.85 -23.21 -4.40
CA GLU A 388 15.86 -23.87 -3.56
C GLU A 388 15.86 -23.39 -2.10
N GLU A 389 15.22 -22.27 -1.77
CA GLU A 389 15.21 -21.73 -0.40
C GLU A 389 14.21 -22.48 0.52
N ASN A 390 14.71 -22.96 1.66
CA ASN A 390 14.06 -23.69 2.77
C ASN A 390 12.88 -22.94 3.46
N GLU A 391 12.10 -22.11 2.77
CA GLU A 391 10.80 -21.66 3.28
C GLU A 391 9.85 -22.87 3.26
N GLN A 392 9.13 -23.15 4.36
CA GLN A 392 8.18 -24.26 4.42
C GLN A 392 7.24 -24.17 3.21
N VAL A 393 7.36 -25.11 2.28
CA VAL A 393 6.53 -25.15 1.06
C VAL A 393 5.10 -25.44 1.47
N LEU A 394 4.35 -24.38 1.75
CA LEU A 394 2.93 -24.44 2.03
C LEU A 394 2.18 -24.42 0.68
N PRO A 395 1.15 -25.26 0.52
CA PRO A 395 0.27 -25.17 -0.65
C PRO A 395 -0.30 -23.75 -0.76
N ILE A 396 -0.36 -23.18 -1.97
CA ILE A 396 -0.97 -21.85 -2.20
C ILE A 396 -2.44 -21.85 -1.74
N GLN A 397 -3.09 -23.02 -1.77
CA GLN A 397 -4.43 -23.25 -1.23
C GLN A 397 -4.52 -23.06 0.29
N ALA A 398 -3.47 -23.38 1.05
CA ALA A 398 -3.44 -23.25 2.51
C ALA A 398 -3.28 -21.79 2.99
N LEU A 399 -2.85 -20.87 2.13
CA LEU A 399 -2.73 -19.43 2.41
C LEU A 399 -4.04 -18.65 2.15
N ASN A 400 -5.01 -19.28 1.47
CA ASN A 400 -6.29 -18.66 1.09
C ASN A 400 -7.46 -19.06 2.01
N GLU A 401 -7.24 -19.85 3.06
CA GLU A 401 -8.25 -20.12 4.08
C GLU A 401 -8.42 -18.86 4.97
N PRO A 402 -9.57 -18.18 4.96
CA PRO A 402 -9.77 -16.94 5.71
C PRO A 402 -10.06 -17.15 7.21
N TYR A 403 -9.88 -18.38 7.71
CA TYR A 403 -9.98 -18.64 9.15
C TYR A 403 -8.63 -18.36 9.81
N GLU A 404 -8.50 -17.17 10.38
CA GLU A 404 -7.58 -16.96 11.49
C GLU A 404 -7.95 -17.95 12.58
N ASP A 405 -7.10 -18.96 12.82
CA ASP A 405 -7.23 -19.81 13.98
C ASP A 405 -6.84 -18.97 15.20
N TYR A 406 -7.82 -18.24 15.76
CA TYR A 406 -7.66 -17.48 17.00
C TYR A 406 -7.28 -18.36 18.21
N SER A 407 -7.21 -19.69 18.02
CA SER A 407 -6.72 -20.67 19.00
C SER A 407 -5.22 -20.95 18.87
N ASP A 408 -4.55 -20.44 17.82
CA ASP A 408 -3.11 -20.59 17.60
C ASP A 408 -2.33 -19.78 18.67
N PRO A 409 -1.48 -20.42 19.51
CA PRO A 409 -0.65 -19.73 20.49
C PRO A 409 0.35 -18.73 19.89
N GLN A 410 0.60 -18.77 18.57
CA GLN A 410 1.49 -17.86 17.85
C GLN A 410 0.75 -16.74 17.11
N TRP A 411 -0.58 -16.64 17.22
CA TRP A 411 -1.36 -15.55 16.61
C TRP A 411 -1.11 -14.23 17.34
N ASP A 412 -0.75 -13.18 16.60
CA ASP A 412 -0.52 -11.82 17.09
C ASP A 412 -1.46 -10.87 16.32
N PRO A 413 -2.14 -9.91 16.97
CA PRO A 413 -3.05 -8.99 16.30
C PRO A 413 -2.34 -8.10 15.27
N GLU A 414 -3.10 -7.67 14.26
CA GLU A 414 -2.65 -6.73 13.24
C GLU A 414 -2.09 -5.43 13.86
N PRO A 415 -0.91 -4.95 13.41
CA PRO A 415 -0.35 -3.67 13.86
C PRO A 415 -1.26 -2.48 13.55
N ASN A 416 -1.22 -1.43 14.39
CA ASN A 416 -2.05 -0.22 14.21
C ASN A 416 -1.84 0.52 12.88
N ASP A 417 -0.72 0.30 12.18
CA ASP A 417 -0.39 0.89 10.89
C ASP A 417 -0.86 0.04 9.70
N ALA A 418 -1.46 -1.13 9.93
CA ALA A 418 -2.08 -1.96 8.90
C ALA A 418 -3.27 -1.23 8.25
N GLU A 419 -3.38 -1.33 6.92
CA GLU A 419 -4.55 -0.83 6.20
C GLU A 419 -5.75 -1.77 6.41
N PRO A 420 -7.01 -1.31 6.26
CA PRO A 420 -8.19 -2.15 6.51
C PRO A 420 -8.27 -3.45 5.69
N ASP A 421 -7.58 -3.48 4.55
CA ASP A 421 -7.50 -4.61 3.63
C ASP A 421 -6.28 -5.52 3.90
N PHE A 422 -5.37 -5.10 4.78
CA PHE A 422 -4.25 -5.92 5.20
C PHE A 422 -4.75 -7.02 6.13
N ARG A 423 -4.31 -8.25 5.87
CA ARG A 423 -4.51 -9.40 6.74
C ARG A 423 -3.15 -10.00 7.04
N THR A 424 -2.89 -10.30 8.32
CA THR A 424 -1.77 -11.14 8.76
C THR A 424 -1.98 -12.57 8.27
N SER A 425 -1.85 -12.79 6.96
CA SER A 425 -1.60 -14.13 6.45
C SER A 425 -0.23 -14.58 6.95
N LYS A 426 -0.10 -15.87 7.30
CA LYS A 426 1.24 -16.48 7.48
C LYS A 426 2.10 -16.06 6.29
N PRO A 427 3.37 -15.64 6.50
CA PRO A 427 4.19 -15.04 5.45
C PRO A 427 4.17 -15.93 4.21
N GLY A 428 3.35 -15.52 3.23
CA GLY A 428 3.13 -16.31 2.04
C GLY A 428 4.43 -16.33 1.25
N ASP A 429 4.84 -17.48 0.74
CA ASP A 429 6.06 -17.63 -0.06
C ASP A 429 6.17 -16.53 -1.14
N ILE A 430 7.40 -16.15 -1.53
CA ILE A 430 7.66 -15.22 -2.64
C ILE A 430 6.84 -15.59 -3.88
N VAL A 431 6.74 -16.90 -4.19
CA VAL A 431 5.96 -17.40 -5.33
C VAL A 431 4.46 -17.10 -5.16
N SER A 432 3.91 -17.27 -3.95
CA SER A 432 2.53 -16.90 -3.65
C SER A 432 2.29 -15.40 -3.84
N THR A 433 3.27 -14.58 -3.43
CA THR A 433 3.22 -13.12 -3.58
C THR A 433 3.31 -12.66 -5.05
N LEU A 434 3.98 -13.43 -5.90
CA LEU A 434 4.05 -13.20 -7.35
C LEU A 434 2.77 -13.66 -8.06
N VAL A 435 2.21 -14.80 -7.66
CA VAL A 435 0.97 -15.32 -8.23
C VAL A 435 -0.22 -14.43 -7.85
N SER A 436 -0.24 -13.85 -6.64
CA SER A 436 -1.29 -12.91 -6.20
C SER A 436 -1.31 -11.57 -6.94
N ILE A 437 -0.36 -11.32 -7.86
CA ILE A 437 -0.45 -10.18 -8.77
C ILE A 437 -1.71 -10.31 -9.64
N TYR A 438 -2.15 -11.53 -9.96
CA TYR A 438 -3.32 -11.81 -10.80
C TYR A 438 -4.39 -12.57 -10.01
N ASP A 439 -5.65 -12.24 -10.27
CA ASP A 439 -6.79 -12.85 -9.57
C ASP A 439 -7.04 -14.30 -10.01
N SER A 440 -6.67 -14.66 -11.25
CA SER A 440 -6.85 -16.01 -11.80
C SER A 440 -5.51 -16.77 -11.91
N ARG A 441 -5.49 -17.95 -11.30
CA ARG A 441 -4.39 -18.92 -11.41
C ARG A 441 -4.35 -19.63 -12.77
N ASP A 442 -5.46 -19.64 -13.50
CA ASP A 442 -5.58 -20.36 -14.77
C ASP A 442 -4.68 -19.80 -15.86
N LEU A 443 -4.42 -18.49 -15.84
CA LEU A 443 -3.52 -17.84 -16.79
C LEU A 443 -2.08 -18.34 -16.60
N PHE A 444 -1.64 -18.47 -15.34
CA PHE A 444 -0.33 -19.05 -15.02
C PHE A 444 -0.24 -20.51 -15.44
N VAL A 445 -1.29 -21.29 -15.17
CA VAL A 445 -1.32 -22.72 -15.51
C VAL A 445 -1.30 -22.93 -17.03
N LYS A 446 -2.05 -22.14 -17.81
CA LYS A 446 -2.03 -22.20 -19.28
C LYS A 446 -0.67 -21.81 -19.86
N GLU A 447 -0.06 -20.75 -19.36
CA GLU A 447 1.26 -20.33 -19.84
C GLU A 447 2.35 -21.34 -19.45
N LEU A 448 2.27 -21.90 -18.24
CA LEU A 448 3.12 -23.01 -17.79
C LEU A 448 2.97 -24.24 -18.69
N GLN A 449 1.75 -24.62 -19.07
CA GLN A 449 1.49 -25.72 -20.01
C GLN A 449 2.09 -25.44 -21.39
N SER A 450 1.93 -24.22 -21.90
CA SER A 450 2.51 -23.79 -23.17
C SER A 450 4.04 -23.86 -23.15
N MET A 451 4.67 -23.30 -22.11
CA MET A 451 6.11 -23.29 -21.92
C MET A 451 6.69 -24.69 -21.71
N LEU A 452 6.04 -25.52 -20.87
CA LEU A 452 6.45 -26.91 -20.66
C LEU A 452 6.32 -27.72 -21.96
N GLY A 453 5.22 -27.55 -22.70
CA GLY A 453 5.03 -28.22 -23.99
C GLY A 453 6.11 -27.87 -25.01
N GLN A 454 6.46 -26.58 -25.13
CA GLN A 454 7.56 -26.14 -26.00
C GLN A 454 8.91 -26.70 -25.55
N ARG A 455 9.21 -26.71 -24.25
CA ARG A 455 10.45 -27.29 -23.72
C ARG A 455 10.53 -28.79 -23.97
N LEU A 456 9.48 -29.54 -23.67
CA LEU A 456 9.46 -31.00 -23.84
C LEU A 456 9.68 -31.42 -25.30
N LEU A 457 9.18 -30.65 -26.27
CA LEU A 457 9.42 -30.88 -27.70
C LEU A 457 10.83 -30.46 -28.14
N ALA A 458 11.46 -29.50 -27.45
CA ALA A 458 12.80 -29.00 -27.77
C ALA A 458 13.93 -29.86 -27.19
N VAL A 459 13.68 -30.68 -26.15
CA VAL A 459 14.71 -31.54 -25.55
C VAL A 459 15.12 -32.65 -26.53
N LYS A 460 16.32 -32.53 -27.09
CA LYS A 460 16.92 -33.54 -28.00
C LYS A 460 17.54 -34.73 -27.25
N ASP A 461 18.04 -34.51 -26.03
CA ASP A 461 18.82 -35.50 -25.28
C ASP A 461 17.95 -36.52 -24.50
N HIS A 462 16.62 -36.43 -24.60
CA HIS A 462 15.66 -37.29 -23.90
C HIS A 462 15.84 -37.35 -22.37
N ASN A 463 16.50 -36.35 -21.78
CA ASN A 463 16.64 -36.18 -20.34
C ASN A 463 15.56 -35.21 -19.85
N TYR A 464 14.55 -35.74 -19.17
CA TYR A 464 13.40 -34.97 -18.66
C TYR A 464 13.40 -34.89 -17.12
N ASP A 465 14.53 -35.22 -16.47
CA ASP A 465 14.62 -35.30 -15.01
C ASP A 465 14.43 -33.92 -14.36
N ASN A 466 14.98 -32.87 -14.98
CA ASN A 466 14.83 -31.48 -14.52
C ASN A 466 13.38 -31.00 -14.63
N GLU A 467 12.74 -31.24 -15.77
CA GLU A 467 11.34 -30.92 -16.02
C GLU A 467 10.40 -31.69 -15.06
N THR A 468 10.71 -32.95 -14.77
CA THR A 468 9.96 -33.77 -13.79
C THR A 468 10.07 -33.16 -12.39
N ARG A 469 11.29 -32.83 -11.94
CA ARG A 469 11.51 -32.19 -10.64
C ARG A 469 10.78 -30.85 -10.52
N ASN A 470 10.83 -30.03 -11.57
CA ASN A 470 10.13 -28.74 -11.60
C ASN A 470 8.62 -28.92 -11.48
N VAL A 471 8.02 -29.88 -12.20
CA VAL A 471 6.59 -30.17 -12.10
C VAL A 471 6.20 -30.67 -10.70
N GLU A 472 7.03 -31.50 -10.06
CA GLU A 472 6.79 -31.96 -8.68
C GLU A 472 6.78 -30.80 -7.66
N ILE A 473 7.73 -29.87 -7.76
CA ILE A 473 7.76 -28.68 -6.90
C ILE A 473 6.52 -27.80 -7.15
N LEU A 474 6.09 -27.67 -8.41
CA LEU A 474 4.89 -26.91 -8.77
C LEU A 474 3.61 -27.57 -8.26
N LYS A 475 3.54 -28.91 -8.19
CA LYS A 475 2.39 -29.63 -7.59
C LYS A 475 2.20 -29.31 -6.13
N LEU A 476 3.30 -29.20 -5.38
CA LEU A 476 3.23 -28.80 -3.97
C LEU A 476 2.61 -27.41 -3.79
N ARG A 477 2.80 -26.52 -4.78
CA ARG A 477 2.34 -25.12 -4.74
C ARG A 477 0.92 -24.94 -5.29
N PHE A 478 0.67 -25.37 -6.52
CA PHE A 478 -0.59 -25.15 -7.25
C PHE A 478 -1.64 -26.25 -7.03
N GLY A 479 -1.24 -27.37 -6.41
CA GLY A 479 -2.08 -28.55 -6.22
C GLY A 479 -2.05 -29.49 -7.43
N GLU A 480 -2.38 -30.76 -7.17
CA GLU A 480 -2.28 -31.84 -8.17
C GLU A 480 -3.30 -31.69 -9.32
N ALA A 481 -4.51 -31.20 -9.03
CA ALA A 481 -5.58 -31.08 -10.02
C ALA A 481 -5.25 -30.08 -11.14
N ALA A 482 -4.62 -28.95 -10.81
CA ALA A 482 -4.27 -27.91 -11.79
C ALA A 482 -3.15 -28.35 -12.74
N LEU A 483 -2.28 -29.26 -12.29
CA LEU A 483 -1.10 -29.74 -13.04
C LEU A 483 -1.31 -31.10 -13.69
N GLN A 484 -2.52 -31.66 -13.63
CA GLN A 484 -2.84 -32.95 -14.25
C GLN A 484 -2.50 -32.99 -15.75
N LEU A 485 -2.69 -31.88 -16.48
CA LEU A 485 -2.33 -31.79 -17.91
C LEU A 485 -0.81 -31.93 -18.12
N CYS A 486 0.00 -31.29 -17.27
CA CYS A 486 1.46 -31.38 -17.33
C CYS A 486 1.97 -32.80 -17.03
N ASP A 487 1.30 -33.52 -16.12
CA ASP A 487 1.61 -34.92 -15.84
C ASP A 487 1.30 -35.85 -17.02
N VAL A 488 0.17 -35.61 -17.69
CA VAL A 488 -0.16 -36.36 -18.89
C VAL A 488 0.86 -36.08 -19.99
N MET A 489 1.32 -34.83 -20.14
CA MET A 489 2.37 -34.47 -21.09
C MET A 489 3.70 -35.19 -20.80
N LEU A 490 4.16 -35.22 -19.53
CA LEU A 490 5.36 -35.97 -19.13
C LEU A 490 5.20 -37.48 -19.34
N ARG A 491 4.02 -38.04 -19.03
CA ARG A 491 3.72 -39.45 -19.27
C ARG A 491 3.70 -39.77 -20.76
N ASP A 492 3.13 -38.90 -21.59
CA ASP A 492 3.08 -39.07 -23.04
C ASP A 492 4.49 -39.14 -23.63
N VAL A 493 5.39 -38.24 -23.21
CA VAL A 493 6.79 -38.22 -23.70
C VAL A 493 7.55 -39.47 -23.25
N THR A 494 7.39 -39.88 -22.00
CA THR A 494 8.04 -41.09 -21.48
C THR A 494 7.50 -42.37 -22.12
N ASP A 495 6.19 -42.46 -22.35
CA ASP A 495 5.57 -43.57 -23.07
C ASP A 495 5.91 -43.55 -24.57
N SER A 496 6.02 -42.37 -25.17
CA SER A 496 6.50 -42.21 -26.55
C SER A 496 7.90 -42.78 -26.69
N ARG A 497 8.81 -42.48 -25.76
CA ARG A 497 10.17 -43.03 -25.78
C ARG A 497 10.19 -44.56 -25.72
N ARG A 498 9.26 -45.18 -24.96
CA ARG A 498 9.14 -46.64 -24.89
C ARG A 498 8.65 -47.23 -26.21
N VAL A 499 7.65 -46.58 -26.80
CA VAL A 499 7.06 -47.00 -28.08
C VAL A 499 8.05 -46.82 -29.23
N ASP A 500 8.77 -45.69 -29.26
CA ASP A 500 9.81 -45.40 -30.25
C ASP A 500 10.94 -46.43 -30.20
N LYS A 501 11.47 -46.75 -29.01
CA LYS A 501 12.49 -47.80 -28.84
C LYS A 501 12.02 -49.19 -29.31
N HIS A 502 10.75 -49.52 -29.10
CA HIS A 502 10.20 -50.80 -29.55
C HIS A 502 10.03 -50.83 -31.07
N LEU A 503 9.55 -49.74 -31.66
CA LEU A 503 9.31 -49.60 -33.10
C LEU A 503 10.62 -49.50 -33.89
N ALA A 504 11.61 -48.74 -33.40
CA ALA A 504 12.95 -48.64 -33.99
C ALA A 504 13.71 -49.98 -33.97
N GLY A 505 13.34 -50.92 -33.09
CA GLY A 505 13.88 -52.28 -33.09
C GLY A 505 13.29 -53.20 -34.17
N ARG A 506 12.18 -52.80 -34.80
CA ARG A 506 11.46 -53.59 -35.82
C ARG A 506 11.50 -52.96 -37.21
N LEU A 507 11.37 -51.64 -37.25
CA LEU A 507 11.50 -50.83 -38.45
C LEU A 507 12.97 -50.43 -38.57
N GLU A 508 13.68 -50.92 -39.60
CA GLU A 508 15.04 -50.46 -39.95
C GLU A 508 15.01 -49.04 -40.57
N THR A 509 14.23 -48.11 -40.00
CA THR A 509 14.11 -46.73 -40.47
C THR A 509 14.73 -45.76 -39.46
N PRO A 510 15.38 -44.67 -39.92
CA PRO A 510 15.96 -43.65 -39.04
C PRO A 510 14.92 -42.69 -38.43
N LEU A 511 13.64 -43.06 -38.46
CA LEU A 511 12.54 -42.19 -38.04
C LEU A 511 12.30 -42.33 -36.53
N HIS A 512 12.64 -41.29 -35.79
CA HIS A 512 12.28 -41.15 -34.37
C HIS A 512 11.05 -40.26 -34.22
N THR A 513 10.05 -40.72 -33.49
CA THR A 513 8.77 -40.01 -33.35
C THR A 513 8.45 -39.68 -31.89
N THR A 514 7.88 -38.49 -31.69
CA THR A 514 7.28 -38.09 -30.41
C THR A 514 5.76 -38.14 -30.53
N ILE A 515 5.15 -39.12 -29.89
CA ILE A 515 3.71 -39.37 -29.89
C ILE A 515 3.09 -38.63 -28.71
N ILE A 516 2.22 -37.67 -29.02
CA ILE A 516 1.56 -36.83 -28.02
C ILE A 516 0.04 -36.93 -28.12
N SER A 517 -0.66 -36.72 -27.00
CA SER A 517 -2.11 -36.76 -26.97
C SER A 517 -2.75 -35.42 -27.41
N HIS A 518 -3.74 -35.48 -28.28
CA HIS A 518 -4.36 -34.27 -28.85
C HIS A 518 -5.10 -33.40 -27.83
N LEU A 519 -5.72 -34.00 -26.81
CA LEU A 519 -6.60 -33.28 -25.88
C LEU A 519 -5.86 -32.63 -24.70
N PHE A 520 -4.65 -33.11 -24.38
CA PHE A 520 -3.93 -32.72 -23.17
C PHE A 520 -2.73 -31.79 -23.44
N TRP A 521 -2.35 -31.65 -24.71
CA TRP A 521 -1.31 -30.71 -25.13
C TRP A 521 -1.94 -29.37 -25.55
N PRO A 522 -1.21 -28.24 -25.37
CA PRO A 522 -1.67 -26.93 -25.82
C PRO A 522 -1.91 -26.92 -27.34
N ASN A 523 -2.69 -25.95 -27.84
CA ASN A 523 -2.97 -25.82 -29.28
C ASN A 523 -1.69 -25.50 -30.06
N LEU A 524 -1.01 -26.56 -30.49
CA LEU A 524 0.12 -26.48 -31.39
C LEU A 524 -0.43 -26.13 -32.78
N GLN A 525 -0.03 -24.99 -33.34
CA GLN A 525 -0.46 -24.57 -34.68
C GLN A 525 -0.21 -25.72 -35.65
N SER A 526 -1.24 -26.21 -36.34
CA SER A 526 -1.13 -27.36 -37.24
C SER A 526 -1.24 -26.89 -38.69
N ALA A 527 -0.10 -26.60 -39.32
CA ALA A 527 -0.02 -26.52 -40.77
C ALA A 527 0.06 -27.96 -41.30
N SER A 528 -1.06 -28.52 -41.76
CA SER A 528 -1.07 -29.84 -42.37
C SER A 528 -0.62 -29.75 -43.82
N PHE A 529 0.55 -30.30 -44.12
CA PHE A 529 1.02 -30.52 -45.49
C PHE A 529 1.43 -31.97 -45.66
N LYS A 530 1.32 -32.48 -46.89
CA LYS A 530 1.68 -33.86 -47.21
C LYS A 530 3.18 -33.95 -47.48
N MET A 531 3.86 -34.84 -46.78
CA MET A 531 5.26 -35.15 -47.08
C MET A 531 5.34 -35.92 -48.40
N PRO A 532 6.27 -35.59 -49.30
CA PRO A 532 6.46 -36.30 -50.57
C PRO A 532 7.44 -37.48 -50.46
N GLY A 533 7.44 -38.34 -51.49
CA GLY A 533 8.51 -39.30 -51.77
C GLY A 533 8.81 -40.31 -50.66
N GLN A 534 10.08 -40.39 -50.27
CA GLN A 534 10.55 -41.34 -49.25
C GLN A 534 9.97 -41.08 -47.86
N PHE A 535 9.73 -39.80 -47.51
CA PHE A 535 9.20 -39.42 -46.20
C PHE A 535 7.76 -39.91 -46.00
N GLN A 536 6.94 -39.89 -47.05
CA GLN A 536 5.58 -40.43 -46.98
C GLN A 536 5.58 -41.94 -46.69
N LYS A 537 6.44 -42.69 -47.38
CA LYS A 537 6.56 -44.15 -47.18
C LYS A 537 7.01 -44.49 -45.76
N MET A 538 7.93 -43.71 -45.21
CA MET A 538 8.38 -43.87 -43.81
C MET A 538 7.24 -43.57 -42.82
N GLN A 539 6.44 -42.53 -43.06
CA GLN A 539 5.27 -42.21 -42.24
C GLN A 539 4.20 -43.32 -42.29
N GLU A 540 3.88 -43.83 -43.48
CA GLU A 540 2.89 -44.91 -43.67
C GLU A 540 3.35 -46.24 -43.06
N ALA A 541 4.63 -46.59 -43.20
CA ALA A 541 5.20 -47.78 -42.57
C ALA A 541 5.11 -47.70 -41.03
N PHE A 542 5.41 -46.52 -40.47
CA PHE A 542 5.27 -46.28 -39.04
C PHE A 542 3.82 -46.34 -38.58
N GLU A 543 2.88 -45.76 -39.33
CA GLU A 543 1.45 -45.81 -39.01
C GLU A 543 0.91 -47.24 -38.96
N ASN A 544 1.32 -48.09 -39.90
CA ASN A 544 0.89 -49.49 -39.95
C ASN A 544 1.36 -50.27 -38.71
N GLU A 545 2.65 -50.20 -38.40
CA GLU A 545 3.22 -50.89 -37.22
C GLU A 545 2.65 -50.33 -35.90
N TYR A 546 2.41 -49.02 -35.83
CA TYR A 546 1.79 -48.42 -34.65
C TYR A 546 0.35 -48.88 -34.45
N ASN A 547 -0.44 -49.01 -35.54
CA ASN A 547 -1.82 -49.50 -35.46
C ASN A 547 -1.89 -50.98 -35.05
N GLU A 548 -0.89 -51.80 -35.42
CA GLU A 548 -0.75 -53.17 -34.92
C GLU A 548 -0.41 -53.19 -33.42
N HIS A 549 0.52 -52.34 -32.98
CA HIS A 549 0.94 -52.28 -31.58
C HIS A 549 -0.12 -51.67 -30.64
N LYS A 550 -0.85 -50.64 -31.08
CA LYS A 550 -1.94 -49.99 -30.32
C LYS A 550 -3.24 -49.96 -31.13
N ALA A 551 -3.96 -51.08 -31.10
CA ALA A 551 -5.26 -51.22 -31.74
C ALA A 551 -6.28 -50.16 -31.27
N GLY A 552 -7.03 -49.59 -32.21
CA GLY A 552 -8.10 -48.62 -31.94
C GLY A 552 -7.65 -47.15 -31.82
N LYS A 553 -6.38 -46.84 -32.10
CA LYS A 553 -5.87 -45.47 -32.17
C LYS A 553 -5.52 -45.09 -33.61
N LYS A 554 -5.64 -43.81 -33.96
CA LYS A 554 -5.26 -43.27 -35.26
C LYS A 554 -4.24 -42.14 -35.06
N LEU A 555 -3.19 -42.12 -35.88
CA LEU A 555 -2.17 -41.07 -35.85
C LEU A 555 -2.58 -39.88 -36.73
N ARG A 556 -2.14 -38.69 -36.33
CA ARG A 556 -2.21 -37.45 -37.11
C ARG A 556 -0.85 -36.78 -37.03
N TRP A 557 -0.17 -36.66 -38.17
CA TRP A 557 1.15 -36.06 -38.24
C TRP A 557 1.09 -34.53 -38.09
N MET A 558 2.03 -33.99 -37.33
CA MET A 558 2.28 -32.55 -37.18
C MET A 558 3.67 -32.23 -37.75
N ASN A 559 3.74 -32.21 -39.09
CA ASN A 559 5.01 -32.12 -39.83
C ASN A 559 5.75 -30.78 -39.61
N ASN A 560 5.07 -29.72 -39.18
CA ASN A 560 5.70 -28.42 -38.97
C ASN A 560 6.60 -28.32 -37.72
N LEU A 561 6.51 -29.27 -36.79
CA LEU A 561 7.25 -29.24 -35.51
C LEU A 561 8.43 -30.22 -35.47
N GLY A 562 8.65 -30.99 -36.53
CA GLY A 562 9.75 -31.94 -36.61
C GLY A 562 11.10 -31.29 -36.89
N THR A 563 12.15 -32.08 -36.76
CA THR A 563 13.51 -31.74 -37.21
C THR A 563 14.04 -32.89 -38.05
N VAL A 564 14.65 -32.59 -39.19
CA VAL A 564 15.19 -33.60 -40.11
C VAL A 564 16.66 -33.29 -40.36
N ALA A 565 17.54 -34.23 -40.05
CA ALA A 565 18.92 -34.19 -40.50
C ALA A 565 18.98 -34.84 -41.89
N LEU A 566 19.49 -34.12 -42.88
CA LEU A 566 19.57 -34.55 -44.27
C LEU A 566 21.01 -34.52 -44.76
N ASP A 567 21.39 -35.56 -45.47
CA ASP A 567 22.59 -35.58 -46.31
C ASP A 567 22.13 -35.51 -47.77
N VAL A 568 22.33 -34.36 -48.41
CA VAL A 568 21.94 -34.13 -49.80
C VAL A 568 23.14 -34.41 -50.70
N GLU A 569 23.13 -35.55 -51.38
CA GLU A 569 24.16 -35.93 -52.36
C GLU A 569 23.88 -35.25 -53.72
N LEU A 570 24.76 -34.33 -54.12
CA LEU A 570 24.79 -33.71 -55.45
C LEU A 570 25.95 -34.32 -56.26
N GLU A 571 26.03 -34.05 -57.57
CA GLU A 571 27.06 -34.64 -58.43
C GLU A 571 28.50 -34.29 -58.00
N ASP A 572 28.70 -33.13 -57.36
CA ASP A 572 30.02 -32.62 -56.97
C ASP A 572 30.31 -32.66 -55.46
N ARG A 573 29.28 -32.76 -54.61
CA ARG A 573 29.42 -32.65 -53.13
C ARG A 573 28.23 -33.24 -52.38
N VAL A 574 28.46 -33.52 -51.10
CA VAL A 574 27.40 -33.85 -50.13
C VAL A 574 27.18 -32.65 -49.21
N VAL A 575 25.93 -32.19 -49.08
CA VAL A 575 25.53 -31.08 -48.20
C VAL A 575 24.76 -31.64 -47.01
N ASN A 576 25.35 -31.54 -45.82
CA ASN A 576 24.68 -31.93 -44.58
C ASN A 576 23.90 -30.73 -44.05
N ALA A 577 22.60 -30.87 -43.84
CA ALA A 577 21.72 -29.81 -43.38
C ALA A 577 20.74 -30.30 -42.30
N ASP A 578 20.67 -29.55 -41.21
CA ASP A 578 19.56 -29.65 -40.25
C ASP A 578 18.41 -28.78 -40.77
N ALA A 579 17.38 -29.44 -41.29
CA ALA A 579 16.25 -28.81 -41.96
C ALA A 579 14.94 -29.05 -41.21
N THR A 580 13.99 -28.15 -41.38
CA THR A 580 12.59 -28.40 -41.02
C THR A 580 11.97 -29.41 -41.99
N PRO A 581 10.91 -30.15 -41.61
CA PRO A 581 10.27 -31.09 -42.52
C PRO A 581 9.66 -30.44 -43.76
N LEU A 582 9.32 -29.14 -43.70
CA LEU A 582 8.90 -28.38 -44.87
C LEU A 582 10.07 -28.15 -45.83
N GLU A 583 11.22 -27.73 -45.31
CA GLU A 583 12.45 -27.60 -46.10
C GLU A 583 12.89 -28.94 -46.71
N ALA A 584 12.79 -30.03 -45.94
CA ALA A 584 13.05 -31.39 -46.43
C ALA A 584 12.10 -31.81 -47.56
N ALA A 585 10.80 -31.53 -47.40
CA ALA A 585 9.79 -31.84 -48.40
C ALA A 585 10.04 -31.06 -49.71
N VAL A 586 10.48 -29.81 -49.62
CA VAL A 586 10.82 -29.01 -50.81
C VAL A 586 11.97 -29.65 -51.58
N VAL A 587 13.08 -30.02 -50.92
CA VAL A 587 14.23 -30.64 -51.61
C VAL A 587 13.91 -32.00 -52.21
N GLU A 588 13.09 -32.82 -51.54
CA GLU A 588 12.63 -34.08 -52.11
C GLU A 588 11.85 -33.88 -53.43
N LEU A 589 11.05 -32.81 -53.54
CA LEU A 589 10.36 -32.51 -54.80
C LEU A 589 11.31 -32.11 -55.93
N PHE A 590 12.44 -31.48 -55.60
CA PHE A 590 13.51 -31.17 -56.56
C PHE A 590 14.25 -32.42 -57.06
N SER A 591 14.19 -33.54 -56.32
CA SER A 591 14.69 -34.84 -56.80
C SER A 591 13.82 -35.41 -57.94
N GLU A 592 12.52 -35.07 -57.98
CA GLU A 592 11.62 -35.50 -59.05
C GLU A 592 11.69 -34.62 -60.30
N GLN A 593 11.92 -33.32 -60.13
CA GLN A 593 12.02 -32.34 -61.21
C GLN A 593 12.97 -31.21 -60.85
N ASN A 594 13.85 -30.83 -61.79
CA ASN A 594 14.92 -29.87 -61.53
C ASN A 594 14.44 -28.41 -61.44
N ILE A 595 13.24 -28.07 -61.94
CA ILE A 595 12.72 -26.71 -61.98
C ILE A 595 11.30 -26.67 -61.42
N TRP A 596 11.07 -25.83 -60.40
CA TRP A 596 9.76 -25.64 -59.78
C TRP A 596 9.38 -24.17 -59.64
N GLY A 597 8.09 -23.87 -59.83
CA GLY A 597 7.47 -22.59 -59.46
C GLY A 597 6.88 -22.61 -58.05
N ILE A 598 6.72 -21.43 -57.43
CA ILE A 598 6.15 -21.31 -56.07
C ILE A 598 4.70 -21.82 -56.01
N ASP A 599 3.89 -21.51 -57.02
CA ASP A 599 2.48 -21.94 -57.08
C ASP A 599 2.35 -23.46 -57.31
N ASP A 600 3.27 -24.05 -58.08
CA ASP A 600 3.31 -25.49 -58.33
C ASP A 600 3.71 -26.27 -57.06
N LEU A 601 4.67 -25.75 -56.29
CA LEU A 601 5.06 -26.31 -54.98
C LEU A 601 3.94 -26.18 -53.95
N SER A 602 3.24 -25.03 -53.94
CA SER A 602 2.07 -24.79 -53.09
C SER A 602 0.96 -25.80 -53.37
N GLY A 603 0.64 -26.04 -54.65
CA GLY A 603 -0.35 -27.02 -55.07
C GLY A 603 0.01 -28.46 -54.69
N LYS A 604 1.29 -28.84 -54.82
CA LYS A 604 1.77 -30.21 -54.55
C LYS A 604 1.88 -30.52 -53.06
N LEU A 605 2.31 -29.55 -52.25
CA LEU A 605 2.39 -29.67 -50.79
C LEU A 605 1.05 -29.44 -50.08
N GLY A 606 0.09 -28.80 -50.76
CA GLY A 606 -1.24 -28.49 -50.23
C GLY A 606 -1.24 -27.32 -49.23
N ILE A 607 -0.31 -26.37 -49.40
CA ILE A 607 -0.14 -25.21 -48.51
C ILE A 607 -0.68 -23.97 -49.22
N ASN A 608 -1.69 -23.33 -48.64
CA ASN A 608 -2.35 -22.16 -49.24
C ASN A 608 -1.53 -20.85 -49.10
N ASP A 609 -0.56 -20.81 -48.19
CA ASP A 609 0.30 -19.64 -47.94
C ASP A 609 1.66 -19.78 -48.63
N SER A 610 2.05 -18.76 -49.39
CA SER A 610 3.30 -18.73 -50.16
C SER A 610 4.52 -18.31 -49.33
N ALA A 611 4.33 -17.71 -48.14
CA ALA A 611 5.41 -17.25 -47.27
C ALA A 611 6.34 -18.37 -46.74
N PRO A 612 5.84 -19.47 -46.16
CA PRO A 612 6.71 -20.53 -45.63
C PRO A 612 7.47 -21.30 -46.73
N ILE A 613 6.87 -21.45 -47.92
CA ILE A 613 7.55 -22.05 -49.08
C ILE A 613 8.71 -21.16 -49.56
N ARG A 614 8.51 -19.84 -49.59
CA ARG A 614 9.56 -18.89 -49.94
C ARG A 614 10.72 -18.93 -48.95
N ALA A 615 10.42 -19.04 -47.65
CA ALA A 615 11.45 -19.18 -46.61
C ALA A 615 12.28 -20.46 -46.82
N ALA A 616 11.62 -21.59 -47.10
CA ALA A 616 12.29 -22.86 -47.38
C ALA A 616 13.16 -22.81 -48.66
N LEU A 617 12.69 -22.14 -49.72
CA LEU A 617 13.48 -21.94 -50.94
C LEU A 617 14.70 -21.04 -50.69
N MET A 618 14.56 -20.00 -49.86
CA MET A 618 15.69 -19.16 -49.45
C MET A 618 16.72 -19.92 -48.61
N PHE A 619 16.28 -20.80 -47.70
CA PHE A 619 17.17 -21.67 -46.94
C PHE A 619 18.06 -22.51 -47.86
N TRP A 620 17.47 -23.19 -48.84
CA TRP A 620 18.24 -24.01 -49.80
C TRP A 620 19.07 -23.21 -50.79
N THR A 621 18.63 -21.98 -51.12
CA THR A 621 19.46 -21.04 -51.89
C THR A 621 20.70 -20.62 -51.08
N SER A 622 20.54 -20.36 -49.78
CA SER A 622 21.66 -20.01 -48.89
C SER A 622 22.62 -21.18 -48.62
N ASN A 623 22.11 -22.42 -48.64
CA ASN A 623 22.94 -23.64 -48.60
C ASN A 623 23.55 -23.99 -49.97
N GLY A 624 23.27 -23.20 -51.01
CA GLY A 624 23.82 -23.35 -52.36
C GLY A 624 23.26 -24.55 -53.13
N VAL A 625 22.10 -25.07 -52.75
CA VAL A 625 21.43 -26.21 -53.42
C VAL A 625 20.50 -25.74 -54.54
N LEU A 626 19.90 -24.55 -54.41
CA LEU A 626 18.98 -23.98 -55.39
C LEU A 626 19.48 -22.62 -55.95
N LYS A 627 19.12 -22.31 -57.19
CA LYS A 627 19.35 -21.00 -57.83
C LYS A 627 18.02 -20.36 -58.29
N PRO A 628 17.74 -19.10 -57.94
CA PRO A 628 16.55 -18.40 -58.42
C PRO A 628 16.71 -17.99 -59.90
N LEU A 629 15.68 -18.22 -60.71
CA LEU A 629 15.54 -17.74 -62.09
C LEU A 629 14.67 -16.47 -62.16
N GLU A 630 14.81 -15.70 -63.25
CA GLU A 630 14.12 -14.42 -63.46
C GLU A 630 12.57 -14.52 -63.47
N ASP A 631 12.02 -15.71 -63.76
CA ASP A 631 10.57 -15.96 -63.84
C ASP A 631 9.91 -16.37 -62.49
N GLY A 632 10.60 -16.22 -61.35
CA GLY A 632 10.08 -16.67 -60.05
C GLY A 632 10.08 -18.20 -59.89
N LYS A 633 10.85 -18.90 -60.72
CA LYS A 633 11.14 -20.34 -60.65
C LYS A 633 12.49 -20.56 -60.00
N TYR A 634 12.69 -21.74 -59.43
CA TYR A 634 13.95 -22.16 -58.83
C TYR A 634 14.46 -23.40 -59.54
N GLU A 635 15.76 -23.47 -59.75
CA GLU A 635 16.44 -24.60 -60.38
C GLU A 635 17.41 -25.27 -59.41
N LEU A 636 17.47 -26.60 -59.46
CA LEU A 636 18.41 -27.43 -58.73
C LEU A 636 19.83 -27.26 -59.28
N LEU A 637 20.77 -26.92 -58.42
CA LEU A 637 22.16 -26.64 -58.80
C LEU A 637 23.05 -27.85 -58.48
N GLU A 638 23.20 -28.76 -59.46
CA GLU A 638 23.95 -30.01 -59.30
C GLU A 638 25.49 -29.85 -59.29
N ARG A 639 26.01 -28.77 -59.88
CA ARG A 639 27.45 -28.42 -59.87
C ARG A 639 27.63 -26.95 -59.57
N LEU A 640 28.51 -26.60 -58.64
CA LEU A 640 28.90 -25.22 -58.40
C LEU A 640 29.65 -24.66 -59.62
N GLU A 641 29.10 -23.61 -60.25
CA GLU A 641 29.87 -22.78 -61.18
C GLU A 641 31.04 -22.16 -60.40
N ALA A 642 32.27 -22.51 -60.78
CA ALA A 642 33.48 -22.15 -60.08
C ALA A 642 33.75 -20.64 -60.17
N GLU A 643 33.17 -19.85 -59.26
CA GLU A 643 33.68 -18.58 -58.70
C GLU A 643 32.62 -17.94 -57.77
N GLU A 644 32.33 -18.53 -56.60
CA GLU A 644 31.77 -17.80 -55.45
C GLU A 644 32.01 -18.54 -54.12
N SER A 645 33.29 -18.80 -53.83
CA SER A 645 33.72 -19.31 -52.54
C SER A 645 33.98 -18.16 -51.55
N VAL A 646 32.95 -17.67 -50.84
CA VAL A 646 33.15 -17.02 -49.53
C VAL A 646 32.03 -17.40 -48.57
N ALA A 647 32.44 -18.14 -47.54
CA ALA A 647 31.67 -18.51 -46.36
C ALA A 647 30.76 -17.39 -45.82
N ARG A 648 29.46 -17.66 -45.77
CA ARG A 648 28.56 -17.04 -44.79
C ARG A 648 27.89 -18.16 -44.00
N ARG A 649 28.30 -18.29 -42.73
CA ARG A 649 27.63 -19.12 -41.73
C ARG A 649 26.16 -18.66 -41.61
N PRO A 650 25.18 -19.56 -41.42
CA PRO A 650 23.83 -19.15 -41.10
C PRO A 650 23.82 -18.45 -39.73
N ILE A 651 23.17 -17.30 -39.68
CA ILE A 651 22.79 -16.63 -38.43
C ILE A 651 21.67 -17.45 -37.79
N LEU A 652 21.74 -17.61 -36.46
CA LEU A 652 20.71 -18.22 -35.62
C LEU A 652 19.29 -17.72 -35.93
N ASN A 653 18.34 -18.67 -35.93
CA ASN A 653 16.92 -18.55 -35.57
C ASN A 653 16.38 -17.12 -35.41
N LEU A 654 15.78 -16.58 -36.47
CA LEU A 654 14.65 -15.67 -36.30
C LEU A 654 13.43 -16.51 -35.94
N GLN A 655 12.96 -16.34 -34.71
CA GLN A 655 11.58 -16.62 -34.35
C GLN A 655 10.67 -15.96 -35.37
N THR A 656 9.84 -16.78 -36.02
CA THR A 656 8.75 -16.37 -36.92
C THR A 656 7.83 -15.38 -36.20
N SER A 657 8.00 -14.09 -36.48
CA SER A 657 6.94 -13.09 -36.32
C SER A 657 6.00 -13.23 -37.52
N ALA A 658 5.06 -14.18 -37.44
CA ALA A 658 3.94 -14.28 -38.34
C ALA A 658 2.79 -13.40 -37.82
N GLU A 659 2.91 -12.08 -37.99
CA GLU A 659 1.75 -11.19 -37.99
C GLU A 659 1.24 -11.08 -39.44
N ALA A 660 0.45 -12.07 -39.86
CA ALA A 660 -0.37 -11.96 -41.06
C ALA A 660 -1.71 -11.33 -40.67
N THR A 661 -1.91 -10.07 -41.03
CA THR A 661 -3.19 -9.35 -40.93
C THR A 661 -4.13 -9.86 -42.02
N SER A 662 -5.06 -10.76 -41.67
CA SER A 662 -6.21 -11.11 -42.51
C SER A 662 -7.45 -10.35 -42.00
N GLY A 663 -7.80 -9.26 -42.69
CA GLY A 663 -9.08 -8.58 -42.48
C GLY A 663 -10.21 -9.29 -43.25
N PRO A 664 -11.43 -9.44 -42.68
CA PRO A 664 -12.54 -10.10 -43.35
C PRO A 664 -13.21 -9.20 -44.42
N THR A 665 -13.74 -9.81 -45.49
CA THR A 665 -14.49 -9.18 -46.58
C THR A 665 -15.93 -8.80 -46.20
N VAL A 666 -16.45 -7.72 -46.80
CA VAL A 666 -17.73 -7.07 -46.45
C VAL A 666 -18.97 -7.96 -46.70
N GLU A 667 -18.91 -8.89 -47.64
CA GLU A 667 -20.03 -9.82 -47.94
C GLU A 667 -20.16 -10.95 -46.89
N ASP A 668 -19.06 -11.39 -46.28
CA ASP A 668 -19.06 -12.42 -45.23
C ASP A 668 -19.66 -11.91 -43.92
N MET A 669 -19.47 -10.62 -43.61
CA MET A 669 -20.01 -10.01 -42.39
C MET A 669 -21.54 -9.92 -42.39
N ALA A 670 -22.17 -9.71 -43.56
CA ALA A 670 -23.62 -9.59 -43.68
C ALA A 670 -24.35 -10.94 -43.54
N GLN A 671 -23.80 -12.02 -44.13
CA GLN A 671 -24.33 -13.38 -43.95
C GLN A 671 -24.09 -13.91 -42.53
N GLN A 672 -22.94 -13.58 -41.92
CA GLN A 672 -22.67 -13.93 -40.52
C GLN A 672 -23.63 -13.22 -39.57
N ALA A 673 -23.93 -11.93 -39.77
CA ALA A 673 -24.84 -11.18 -38.90
C ALA A 673 -26.28 -11.73 -38.88
N ALA A 674 -26.82 -12.13 -40.03
CA ALA A 674 -28.18 -12.70 -40.13
C ALA A 674 -28.29 -14.09 -39.48
N GLN A 675 -27.25 -14.93 -39.60
CA GLN A 675 -27.18 -16.21 -38.89
C GLN A 675 -27.02 -16.03 -37.38
N MET A 676 -26.22 -15.04 -36.94
CA MET A 676 -25.98 -14.74 -35.53
C MET A 676 -27.25 -14.36 -34.76
N GLU A 677 -28.21 -13.69 -35.41
CA GLU A 677 -29.48 -13.29 -34.78
C GLU A 677 -30.44 -14.47 -34.58
N ILE A 678 -30.49 -15.41 -35.53
CA ILE A 678 -31.28 -16.63 -35.44
C ILE A 678 -30.74 -17.52 -34.31
N PHE A 679 -29.43 -17.73 -34.25
CA PHE A 679 -28.79 -18.54 -33.20
C PHE A 679 -28.93 -17.90 -31.82
N TRP A 680 -28.85 -16.56 -31.72
CA TRP A 680 -29.10 -15.85 -30.47
C TRP A 680 -30.49 -16.14 -29.89
N ASN A 681 -31.52 -16.15 -30.73
CA ASN A 681 -32.89 -16.42 -30.28
C ASN A 681 -33.06 -17.85 -29.74
N PHE A 682 -32.36 -18.84 -30.33
CA PHE A 682 -32.33 -20.21 -29.82
C PHE A 682 -31.54 -20.33 -28.51
N THR A 683 -30.35 -19.76 -28.44
CA THR A 683 -29.52 -19.73 -27.21
C THR A 683 -30.26 -19.04 -26.06
N LYS A 684 -30.94 -17.93 -26.33
CA LYS A 684 -31.79 -17.23 -25.37
C LYS A 684 -32.96 -18.10 -24.89
N GLY A 685 -33.63 -18.84 -25.79
CA GLY A 685 -34.70 -19.77 -25.43
C GLY A 685 -34.21 -20.93 -24.55
N ILE A 686 -33.04 -21.49 -24.85
CA ILE A 686 -32.41 -22.58 -24.08
C ILE A 686 -32.04 -22.09 -22.67
N LEU A 687 -31.35 -20.96 -22.55
CA LEU A 687 -30.92 -20.39 -21.26
C LEU A 687 -32.09 -19.80 -20.43
N THR A 688 -33.21 -19.45 -21.07
CA THR A 688 -34.43 -18.99 -20.38
C THR A 688 -35.22 -20.16 -19.78
N ASN A 689 -35.33 -21.29 -20.49
CA ASN A 689 -36.15 -22.44 -20.06
C ASN A 689 -35.39 -23.43 -19.16
N LEU A 690 -34.08 -23.59 -19.34
CA LEU A 690 -33.28 -24.61 -18.66
C LEU A 690 -32.26 -24.03 -17.65
N GLY A 691 -32.16 -22.71 -17.55
CA GLY A 691 -31.27 -22.02 -16.62
C GLY A 691 -29.80 -21.99 -17.05
N ALA A 692 -28.90 -21.76 -16.09
CA ALA A 692 -27.46 -21.69 -16.34
C ALA A 692 -26.92 -23.06 -16.78
N MET A 693 -26.10 -23.11 -17.84
CA MET A 693 -25.54 -24.37 -18.33
C MET A 693 -24.17 -24.24 -18.99
N PRO A 694 -23.35 -25.31 -18.96
CA PRO A 694 -22.04 -25.32 -19.59
C PRO A 694 -22.12 -25.16 -21.11
N ILE A 695 -21.09 -24.56 -21.70
CA ILE A 695 -20.99 -24.37 -23.15
C ILE A 695 -21.09 -25.69 -23.93
N ASP A 696 -20.60 -26.80 -23.35
CA ASP A 696 -20.74 -28.14 -23.93
C ASP A 696 -22.18 -28.59 -24.09
N ARG A 697 -23.06 -28.29 -23.12
CA ARG A 697 -24.50 -28.58 -23.23
C ARG A 697 -25.20 -27.64 -24.19
N ILE A 698 -24.83 -26.37 -24.21
CA ILE A 698 -25.39 -25.39 -25.15
C ILE A 698 -25.06 -25.80 -26.59
N GLN A 699 -23.81 -26.20 -26.84
CA GLN A 699 -23.35 -26.73 -28.12
C GLN A 699 -24.12 -27.99 -28.52
N ALA A 700 -24.25 -28.97 -27.62
CA ALA A 700 -24.99 -30.21 -27.90
C ALA A 700 -26.47 -29.97 -28.25
N MET A 701 -27.11 -28.98 -27.60
CA MET A 701 -28.51 -28.61 -27.86
C MET A 701 -28.67 -27.79 -29.16
N LEU A 702 -27.72 -26.93 -29.48
CA LEU A 702 -27.71 -26.17 -30.75
C LEU A 702 -27.42 -27.08 -31.95
N CYS A 703 -26.62 -28.14 -31.78
CA CYS A 703 -26.41 -29.15 -32.82
C CYS A 703 -27.69 -29.93 -33.20
N LEU A 704 -28.74 -29.91 -32.36
CA LEU A 704 -30.05 -30.48 -32.68
C LEU A 704 -30.93 -29.55 -33.53
N ALA A 705 -30.55 -28.27 -33.66
CA ALA A 705 -31.27 -27.30 -34.49
C ALA A 705 -30.86 -27.42 -35.96
N PRO A 706 -31.80 -27.31 -36.92
CA PRO A 706 -31.46 -27.37 -38.34
C PRO A 706 -30.54 -26.21 -38.73
N ASN A 707 -29.45 -26.51 -39.44
CA ASN A 707 -28.45 -25.59 -40.00
C ASN A 707 -27.39 -25.01 -39.03
N TYR A 708 -27.11 -25.64 -37.88
CA TYR A 708 -26.00 -25.25 -37.00
C TYR A 708 -24.67 -25.95 -37.39
N ASN A 709 -23.62 -25.19 -37.70
CA ASN A 709 -22.31 -25.70 -38.15
C ASN A 709 -21.09 -25.05 -37.47
N LYS A 710 -21.25 -24.43 -36.29
CA LYS A 710 -20.19 -23.65 -35.61
C LYS A 710 -19.39 -24.48 -34.61
N SER A 711 -18.09 -24.19 -34.49
CA SER A 711 -17.21 -24.83 -33.50
C SER A 711 -17.48 -24.30 -32.08
N LYS A 712 -17.03 -25.05 -31.06
CA LYS A 712 -17.15 -24.65 -29.65
C LYS A 712 -16.47 -23.30 -29.36
N GLU A 713 -15.36 -23.01 -30.05
CA GLU A 713 -14.62 -21.74 -29.95
C GLU A 713 -15.41 -20.58 -30.56
N GLN A 714 -16.05 -20.80 -31.71
CA GLN A 714 -16.91 -19.79 -32.33
C GLN A 714 -18.20 -19.53 -31.52
N LEU A 715 -18.76 -20.57 -30.87
CA LEU A 715 -19.86 -20.38 -29.93
C LEU A 715 -19.41 -19.65 -28.66
N ALA A 716 -18.19 -19.91 -28.17
CA ALA A 716 -17.61 -19.20 -27.03
C ALA A 716 -17.41 -17.73 -27.37
N GLU A 717 -16.83 -17.41 -28.53
CA GLU A 717 -16.63 -16.05 -29.01
C GLU A 717 -17.96 -15.32 -29.24
N PHE A 718 -18.99 -16.03 -29.70
CA PHE A 718 -20.36 -15.51 -29.81
C PHE A 718 -21.01 -15.23 -28.46
N LEU A 719 -20.91 -16.15 -27.51
CA LEU A 719 -21.41 -15.98 -26.14
C LEU A 719 -20.61 -14.90 -25.40
N GLU A 720 -19.34 -14.72 -25.72
CA GLU A 720 -18.49 -13.69 -25.14
C GLU A 720 -18.72 -12.32 -25.78
N ALA A 721 -19.03 -12.27 -27.08
CA ALA A 721 -19.61 -11.09 -27.71
C ALA A 721 -20.99 -10.76 -27.13
N ALA A 722 -21.78 -11.77 -26.76
CA ALA A 722 -23.04 -11.60 -26.06
C ALA A 722 -22.82 -11.11 -24.61
N ARG A 723 -21.80 -11.60 -23.89
CA ARG A 723 -21.35 -11.13 -22.56
C ARG A 723 -20.85 -9.68 -22.62
N ALA A 724 -20.06 -9.34 -23.64
CA ALA A 724 -19.60 -7.97 -23.89
C ALA A 724 -20.77 -7.02 -24.21
N LYS A 725 -21.83 -7.53 -24.86
CA LYS A 725 -23.13 -6.84 -25.04
C LYS A 725 -24.04 -6.94 -23.81
N GLY A 726 -23.52 -7.48 -22.71
CA GLY A 726 -24.19 -7.74 -21.43
C GLY A 726 -25.10 -8.97 -21.43
N LEU A 727 -25.56 -9.50 -22.54
CA LEU A 727 -26.70 -10.42 -22.61
C LEU A 727 -26.56 -11.76 -21.84
N VAL A 728 -25.36 -12.20 -21.45
CA VAL A 728 -25.10 -13.39 -20.63
C VAL A 728 -23.96 -13.13 -19.62
N GLU A 729 -24.01 -13.73 -18.43
CA GLU A 729 -22.89 -13.91 -17.50
C GLU A 729 -22.25 -15.27 -17.74
N TYR A 730 -20.95 -15.34 -17.54
CA TYR A 730 -20.21 -16.59 -17.51
C TYR A 730 -19.64 -16.77 -16.11
N ASN A 731 -20.22 -17.70 -15.35
CA ASN A 731 -19.83 -18.02 -13.97
C ASN A 731 -19.60 -19.54 -13.87
N ASP A 732 -18.44 -19.95 -13.32
CA ASP A 732 -18.01 -21.35 -13.10
C ASP A 732 -18.31 -22.31 -14.25
N GLY A 733 -17.76 -22.04 -15.43
CA GLY A 733 -17.91 -22.93 -16.58
C GLY A 733 -19.30 -22.95 -17.22
N THR A 734 -20.27 -22.21 -16.68
CA THR A 734 -21.65 -22.14 -17.16
C THR A 734 -22.03 -20.75 -17.62
N TRP A 735 -22.80 -20.68 -18.71
CA TRP A 735 -23.37 -19.44 -19.22
C TRP A 735 -24.76 -19.26 -18.64
N LYS A 736 -25.01 -18.07 -18.09
CA LYS A 736 -26.23 -17.65 -17.40
C LYS A 736 -26.66 -16.29 -17.94
N LEU A 737 -27.88 -15.85 -17.66
CA LEU A 737 -28.32 -14.48 -17.95
C LEU A 737 -28.05 -13.55 -16.74
N VAL A 738 -27.42 -12.38 -16.96
CA VAL A 738 -27.03 -11.41 -15.91
C VAL A 738 -28.20 -10.87 -15.09
N ARG A 739 -28.13 -10.87 -13.74
CA ARG A 739 -29.16 -10.28 -12.85
C ARG A 739 -28.61 -9.64 -11.54
N SER A 740 -28.74 -8.31 -11.37
CA SER A 740 -28.66 -7.57 -10.09
C SER A 740 -29.22 -6.12 -10.23
N PHE A 741 -29.88 -5.57 -9.19
CA PHE A 741 -30.93 -4.52 -9.25
C PHE A 741 -32.01 -4.93 -10.26
N TRP A 742 -32.99 -5.73 -9.82
CA TRP A 742 -33.70 -6.61 -10.75
C TRP A 742 -34.36 -5.88 -11.93
N SER A 743 -33.60 -5.84 -13.01
CA SER A 743 -34.00 -5.65 -14.37
C SER A 743 -33.85 -7.00 -15.06
N ALA A 744 -34.75 -7.28 -16.01
CA ALA A 744 -34.56 -8.40 -16.93
C ALA A 744 -33.43 -8.13 -17.93
N LEU A 745 -32.90 -6.90 -17.95
CA LEU A 745 -31.80 -6.46 -18.81
C LEU A 745 -30.44 -6.67 -18.15
N PRO A 746 -29.42 -6.93 -18.97
CA PRO A 746 -28.08 -7.20 -18.47
C PRO A 746 -27.31 -5.97 -18.02
N SER A 747 -26.20 -6.21 -17.29
CA SER A 747 -25.22 -5.20 -16.89
C SER A 747 -24.72 -4.43 -18.12
N GLY A 748 -24.61 -3.11 -18.01
CA GLY A 748 -24.32 -2.22 -19.14
C GLY A 748 -25.53 -1.80 -19.99
N LYS A 749 -26.69 -2.45 -19.85
CA LYS A 749 -27.98 -2.03 -20.47
C LYS A 749 -29.04 -1.58 -19.46
N ARG A 750 -28.74 -1.72 -18.16
CA ARG A 750 -29.57 -1.26 -17.05
C ARG A 750 -29.56 0.24 -16.91
N PHE A 751 -30.56 0.77 -16.20
CA PHE A 751 -30.61 2.19 -15.86
C PHE A 751 -29.33 2.62 -15.12
N ALA A 752 -28.60 3.55 -15.73
CA ALA A 752 -27.36 4.10 -15.20
C ALA A 752 -27.30 5.61 -15.52
N ILE A 753 -26.47 6.34 -14.78
CA ILE A 753 -26.26 7.77 -14.98
C ILE A 753 -24.78 8.04 -15.23
N GLU A 754 -24.46 8.75 -16.31
CA GLU A 754 -23.13 9.29 -16.54
C GLU A 754 -22.98 10.63 -15.81
N TRP A 755 -22.02 10.70 -14.90
CA TRP A 755 -21.67 11.94 -14.21
C TRP A 755 -20.22 11.92 -13.72
N LEU A 756 -19.51 13.01 -13.95
CA LEU A 756 -18.14 13.20 -13.50
C LEU A 756 -18.08 14.12 -12.27
N PRO A 757 -17.61 13.63 -11.10
CA PRO A 757 -17.39 14.48 -9.96
C PRO A 757 -16.24 15.46 -10.21
N PRO A 758 -16.30 16.71 -9.68
CA PRO A 758 -15.27 17.74 -9.90
C PRO A 758 -13.84 17.40 -9.43
N ARG A 759 -13.66 16.30 -8.69
CA ARG A 759 -12.37 15.85 -8.13
C ARG A 759 -11.81 14.57 -8.78
N SER A 760 -12.47 14.03 -9.81
CA SER A 760 -11.96 12.87 -10.57
C SER A 760 -11.16 13.35 -11.78
N LEU A 761 -9.94 12.83 -11.95
CA LEU A 761 -9.02 13.14 -13.07
C LEU A 761 -9.21 12.20 -14.28
N ASP A 762 -9.98 11.13 -14.15
CA ASP A 762 -10.26 10.16 -15.22
C ASP A 762 -11.70 10.31 -15.73
N GLY A 763 -11.94 10.09 -17.03
CA GLY A 763 -13.17 10.41 -17.80
C GLY A 763 -14.52 9.84 -17.31
N ASN A 764 -15.61 10.13 -18.05
CA ASN A 764 -17.03 9.90 -17.67
C ASN A 764 -17.27 8.58 -16.91
N SER A 765 -17.55 8.67 -15.60
CA SER A 765 -17.90 7.52 -14.77
C SER A 765 -19.41 7.20 -14.86
N ARG A 766 -19.72 5.91 -15.05
CA ARG A 766 -21.09 5.37 -15.11
C ARG A 766 -21.52 4.87 -13.72
N TRP A 767 -22.64 5.39 -13.22
CA TRP A 767 -23.17 5.07 -11.89
C TRP A 767 -24.46 4.26 -11.97
N GLU A 768 -24.53 3.14 -11.25
CA GLU A 768 -25.68 2.22 -11.19
C GLU A 768 -26.22 2.07 -9.75
N GLY A 769 -27.42 1.51 -9.61
CA GLY A 769 -28.08 1.31 -8.31
C GLY A 769 -28.31 2.62 -7.55
N TYR A 770 -28.08 2.62 -6.23
CA TYR A 770 -28.23 3.81 -5.39
C TYR A 770 -27.39 5.00 -5.89
N TRP A 771 -26.15 4.76 -6.34
CA TRP A 771 -25.23 5.82 -6.76
C TRP A 771 -25.69 6.58 -8.01
N ALA A 772 -26.59 5.99 -8.81
CA ALA A 772 -27.21 6.69 -9.94
C ALA A 772 -28.04 7.91 -9.48
N LEU A 773 -28.66 7.85 -8.28
CA LEU A 773 -29.50 8.94 -7.75
C LEU A 773 -28.66 10.18 -7.37
N PRO A 774 -27.63 10.11 -6.50
CA PRO A 774 -26.75 11.25 -6.25
C PRO A 774 -26.08 11.79 -7.52
N ALA A 775 -25.69 10.91 -8.45
CA ALA A 775 -25.14 11.31 -9.73
C ALA A 775 -26.14 12.15 -10.55
N ALA A 776 -27.40 11.72 -10.65
CA ALA A 776 -28.46 12.46 -11.34
C ALA A 776 -28.73 13.83 -10.71
N LEU A 777 -28.81 13.89 -9.38
CA LEU A 777 -29.05 15.14 -8.64
C LEU A 777 -27.88 16.12 -8.82
N ASN A 778 -26.64 15.66 -8.68
CA ASN A 778 -25.46 16.51 -8.90
C ASN A 778 -25.35 16.98 -10.34
N ARG A 779 -25.70 16.13 -11.32
CA ARG A 779 -25.77 16.49 -12.73
C ARG A 779 -26.81 17.60 -12.97
N ALA A 780 -27.97 17.52 -12.33
CA ALA A 780 -29.03 18.54 -12.41
C ALA A 780 -28.59 19.87 -11.79
N LEU A 781 -28.01 19.84 -10.59
CA LEU A 781 -27.49 21.04 -9.91
C LEU A 781 -26.40 21.73 -10.74
N LYS A 782 -25.49 20.97 -11.37
CA LYS A 782 -24.46 21.52 -12.28
C LYS A 782 -25.08 22.19 -13.52
N LYS A 783 -26.22 21.69 -13.99
CA LYS A 783 -27.02 22.28 -15.09
C LYS A 783 -27.88 23.48 -14.64
N GLY A 784 -27.78 23.91 -13.38
CA GLY A 784 -28.57 25.02 -12.83
C GLY A 784 -30.03 24.67 -12.51
N ILE A 785 -30.39 23.38 -12.51
CA ILE A 785 -31.74 22.92 -12.14
C ILE A 785 -31.81 22.83 -10.62
N GLN A 786 -32.72 23.58 -10.01
CA GLN A 786 -32.87 23.65 -8.54
C GLN A 786 -33.67 22.46 -7.99
N ILE A 787 -33.28 21.23 -8.35
CA ILE A 787 -34.01 20.00 -8.05
C ILE A 787 -34.11 19.69 -6.54
N THR A 788 -33.36 20.40 -5.69
CA THR A 788 -33.37 20.28 -4.23
C THR A 788 -34.28 21.29 -3.53
N ASP A 789 -34.86 22.27 -4.23
CA ASP A 789 -35.77 23.26 -3.64
C ASP A 789 -37.23 22.74 -3.68
N PRO A 790 -37.89 22.55 -2.51
CA PRO A 790 -39.29 22.15 -2.44
C PRO A 790 -40.25 23.01 -3.25
N LYS A 791 -40.03 24.34 -3.32
CA LYS A 791 -40.88 25.24 -4.10
C LYS A 791 -40.77 24.98 -5.59
N PHE A 792 -39.56 24.64 -6.04
CA PHE A 792 -39.29 24.33 -7.43
C PHE A 792 -39.91 22.99 -7.81
N TYR A 793 -39.56 21.90 -7.10
CA TYR A 793 -40.05 20.58 -7.48
C TYR A 793 -41.52 20.33 -7.10
N SER A 794 -42.18 21.15 -6.28
CA SER A 794 -43.63 21.06 -6.06
C SER A 794 -44.46 21.70 -7.18
N SER A 795 -43.88 22.63 -7.94
CA SER A 795 -44.59 23.38 -8.99
C SER A 795 -44.50 22.66 -10.33
N GLU A 796 -45.63 22.19 -10.87
CA GLU A 796 -45.70 21.60 -12.22
C GLU A 796 -45.34 22.62 -13.32
N LYS A 797 -45.53 23.91 -13.03
CA LYS A 797 -45.19 25.00 -13.96
C LYS A 797 -43.69 25.25 -14.02
N ASP A 798 -43.02 25.32 -12.86
CA ASP A 798 -41.60 25.70 -12.78
C ASP A 798 -40.68 24.48 -12.98
N CYS A 799 -41.14 23.30 -12.59
CA CYS A 799 -40.46 22.03 -12.80
C CYS A 799 -41.46 21.07 -13.45
N PRO A 800 -41.62 21.01 -14.78
CA PRO A 800 -42.52 20.06 -15.43
C PRO A 800 -41.98 18.62 -15.32
N ASP A 801 -42.85 17.62 -15.46
CA ASP A 801 -42.45 16.20 -15.38
C ASP A 801 -41.38 15.83 -16.42
N SER A 802 -41.42 16.44 -17.61
CA SER A 802 -40.40 16.28 -18.64
C SER A 802 -39.02 16.80 -18.21
N LEU A 803 -38.96 17.80 -17.32
CA LEU A 803 -37.69 18.27 -16.76
C LEU A 803 -37.13 17.24 -15.77
N ILE A 804 -37.99 16.60 -14.96
CA ILE A 804 -37.57 15.54 -14.04
C ILE A 804 -37.14 14.29 -14.83
N GLU A 805 -37.84 13.95 -15.91
CA GLU A 805 -37.42 12.93 -16.88
C GLU A 805 -36.01 13.21 -17.41
N ASN A 806 -35.72 14.47 -17.79
CA ASN A 806 -34.38 14.88 -18.24
C ASN A 806 -33.32 14.81 -17.12
N VAL A 807 -33.69 15.05 -15.85
CA VAL A 807 -32.76 14.87 -14.72
C VAL A 807 -32.32 13.42 -14.61
N PHE A 808 -33.27 12.49 -14.76
CA PHE A 808 -33.04 11.04 -14.72
C PHE A 808 -32.77 10.44 -16.11
N GLU A 809 -32.32 11.23 -17.08
CA GLU A 809 -31.98 10.74 -18.42
C GLU A 809 -30.88 9.66 -18.33
N PRO A 810 -31.12 8.45 -18.85
CA PRO A 810 -30.19 7.33 -18.72
C PRO A 810 -28.91 7.54 -19.53
N ALA A 811 -27.83 6.89 -19.11
CA ALA A 811 -26.54 6.86 -19.80
C ALA A 811 -26.62 6.23 -21.20
N SER A 812 -25.60 6.50 -22.01
CA SER A 812 -25.47 5.96 -23.37
C SER A 812 -25.49 4.43 -23.36
N GLY A 813 -26.37 3.81 -24.14
CA GLY A 813 -26.48 2.34 -24.23
C GLY A 813 -27.39 1.67 -23.20
N CYS A 814 -28.03 2.43 -22.30
CA CYS A 814 -29.11 1.91 -21.45
C CYS A 814 -30.37 1.64 -22.28
N LEU A 815 -31.02 0.50 -22.07
CA LEU A 815 -32.27 0.13 -22.75
C LEU A 815 -33.52 0.29 -21.86
N GLU A 816 -33.35 0.65 -20.60
CA GLU A 816 -34.46 0.93 -19.68
C GLU A 816 -34.36 2.32 -19.06
N PRO A 817 -35.50 3.01 -18.90
CA PRO A 817 -35.60 4.21 -18.09
C PRO A 817 -35.65 3.86 -16.59
N ILE A 818 -35.55 4.87 -15.73
CA ILE A 818 -35.71 4.69 -14.28
C ILE A 818 -37.09 4.06 -13.95
N PRO A 819 -37.13 2.97 -13.15
CA PRO A 819 -38.39 2.35 -12.77
C PRO A 819 -39.26 3.25 -11.87
N LEU A 820 -40.57 3.19 -12.09
CA LEU A 820 -41.59 3.89 -11.29
C LEU A 820 -41.40 5.42 -11.27
N LEU A 821 -40.97 6.00 -12.40
CA LEU A 821 -40.68 7.44 -12.47
C LEU A 821 -41.89 8.30 -12.08
N LYS A 822 -43.09 7.95 -12.57
CA LYS A 822 -44.32 8.71 -12.29
C LYS A 822 -44.66 8.70 -10.80
N GLU A 823 -44.54 7.53 -10.17
CA GLU A 823 -44.77 7.36 -8.74
C GLU A 823 -43.72 8.12 -7.93
N ARG A 824 -42.45 8.11 -8.37
CA ARG A 824 -41.36 8.88 -7.74
C ARG A 824 -41.57 10.39 -7.87
N ILE A 825 -42.02 10.87 -9.04
CA ILE A 825 -42.43 12.26 -9.24
C ILE A 825 -43.58 12.61 -8.29
N HIS A 826 -44.62 11.77 -8.22
CA HIS A 826 -45.75 11.99 -7.31
C HIS A 826 -45.30 12.12 -5.84
N VAL A 827 -44.36 11.27 -5.41
CA VAL A 827 -43.74 11.35 -4.08
C VAL A 827 -43.03 12.70 -3.88
N MET A 828 -42.24 13.15 -4.85
CA MET A 828 -41.57 14.46 -4.80
C MET A 828 -42.59 15.60 -4.73
N ARG A 829 -43.62 15.60 -5.58
CA ARG A 829 -44.67 16.64 -5.61
C ARG A 829 -45.39 16.75 -4.27
N GLN A 830 -45.87 15.63 -3.75
CA GLN A 830 -46.63 15.62 -2.51
C GLN A 830 -45.78 16.10 -1.33
N ALA A 831 -44.55 15.59 -1.20
CA ALA A 831 -43.64 16.02 -0.15
C ALA A 831 -43.30 17.52 -0.27
N GLY A 832 -43.07 18.01 -1.49
CA GLY A 832 -42.78 19.42 -1.74
C GLY A 832 -43.95 20.33 -1.39
N ALA A 833 -45.16 20.00 -1.84
CA ALA A 833 -46.37 20.76 -1.55
C ALA A 833 -46.59 20.91 -0.04
N ILE A 834 -46.48 19.81 0.71
CA ILE A 834 -46.60 19.82 2.18
C ILE A 834 -45.54 20.72 2.83
N LEU A 835 -44.29 20.65 2.37
CA LEU A 835 -43.21 21.50 2.88
C LEU A 835 -43.47 22.99 2.60
N VAL A 836 -43.95 23.32 1.41
CA VAL A 836 -44.24 24.71 1.01
C VAL A 836 -45.44 25.27 1.77
N GLU A 837 -46.52 24.51 1.90
CA GLU A 837 -47.75 24.95 2.55
C GLU A 837 -47.60 25.13 4.06
N ARG A 838 -46.86 24.23 4.73
CA ARG A 838 -46.87 24.15 6.20
C ARG A 838 -45.54 24.48 6.86
N TYR A 839 -44.42 24.29 6.17
CA TYR A 839 -43.08 24.30 6.77
C TYR A 839 -42.14 25.33 6.12
N GLY A 840 -42.71 26.39 5.51
CA GLY A 840 -41.95 27.48 4.90
C GLY A 840 -41.12 27.07 3.67
N GLY A 841 -41.41 25.92 3.08
CA GLY A 841 -40.67 25.35 1.95
C GLY A 841 -39.33 24.71 2.35
N SER A 842 -39.15 24.29 3.60
CA SER A 842 -37.88 23.69 4.05
C SER A 842 -38.09 22.55 5.04
N PHE A 843 -37.36 21.45 4.86
CA PHE A 843 -37.31 20.35 5.83
C PHE A 843 -36.73 20.81 7.18
N ALA A 844 -35.87 21.82 7.21
CA ALA A 844 -35.40 22.41 8.45
C ALA A 844 -36.54 23.09 9.25
N GLY A 845 -37.52 23.68 8.55
CA GLY A 845 -38.73 24.22 9.18
C GLY A 845 -39.57 23.12 9.84
N PHE A 846 -39.71 21.97 9.17
CA PHE A 846 -40.36 20.78 9.72
C PHE A 846 -39.66 20.25 10.99
N LEU A 847 -38.32 20.17 10.97
CA LEU A 847 -37.52 19.76 12.13
C LEU A 847 -37.62 20.76 13.29
N ALA A 848 -37.68 22.06 12.99
CA ALA A 848 -37.83 23.10 14.01
C ALA A 848 -39.17 23.00 14.74
N GLU A 849 -40.27 22.80 14.01
CA GLU A 849 -41.60 22.58 14.60
C GLU A 849 -41.64 21.30 15.45
N TRP A 850 -41.11 20.19 14.93
CA TRP A 850 -40.99 18.94 15.69
C TRP A 850 -40.24 19.13 17.02
N ARG A 851 -39.12 19.86 16.98
CA ARG A 851 -38.32 20.16 18.16
C ARG A 851 -39.07 21.06 19.14
N GLN A 852 -39.84 22.03 18.64
CA GLN A 852 -40.67 22.90 19.48
C GLN A 852 -41.77 22.11 20.20
N GLU A 853 -42.38 21.12 19.53
CA GLU A 853 -43.43 20.26 20.10
C GLU A 853 -42.91 19.34 21.21
N HIS A 854 -41.70 18.78 21.07
CA HIS A 854 -41.18 17.70 21.95
C HIS A 854 -40.09 18.17 22.93
N GLY A 855 -39.49 19.34 22.69
CA GLY A 855 -38.46 19.93 23.54
C GLY A 855 -37.26 19.01 23.78
N PRO A 856 -36.73 18.91 25.01
CA PRO A 856 -35.56 18.07 25.33
C PRO A 856 -35.85 16.55 25.30
N LYS A 857 -37.12 16.13 25.13
CA LYS A 857 -37.54 14.72 25.04
C LYS A 857 -37.75 14.26 23.59
N ALA A 858 -37.24 15.01 22.62
CA ALA A 858 -37.40 14.71 21.22
C ALA A 858 -36.61 13.44 20.83
N THR A 859 -37.31 12.34 20.50
CA THR A 859 -36.71 11.05 20.15
C THR A 859 -36.81 10.77 18.64
N ALA A 860 -35.91 9.93 18.13
CA ALA A 860 -35.93 9.51 16.73
C ALA A 860 -37.29 8.88 16.33
N GLY A 861 -37.89 8.06 17.20
CA GLY A 861 -39.21 7.48 16.97
C GLY A 861 -40.34 8.51 16.91
N ALA A 862 -40.29 9.55 17.73
CA ALA A 862 -41.26 10.65 17.67
C ALA A 862 -41.20 11.41 16.32
N LEU A 863 -40.00 11.57 15.76
CA LEU A 863 -39.82 12.18 14.44
C LEU A 863 -40.38 11.28 13.34
N VAL A 864 -40.11 9.96 13.37
CA VAL A 864 -40.70 8.99 12.44
C VAL A 864 -42.23 9.08 12.46
N ALA A 865 -42.84 9.10 13.66
CA ALA A 865 -44.30 9.21 13.81
C ALA A 865 -44.85 10.55 13.28
N LYS A 866 -44.11 11.66 13.44
CA LYS A 866 -44.53 12.95 12.85
C LYS A 866 -44.41 12.92 11.32
N ILE A 867 -43.35 12.33 10.78
CA ILE A 867 -43.17 12.17 9.32
C ILE A 867 -44.32 11.37 8.73
N THR A 868 -44.66 10.21 9.30
CA THR A 868 -45.75 9.37 8.75
C THR A 868 -47.11 10.03 8.87
N ARG A 869 -47.36 10.83 9.91
CA ARG A 869 -48.60 11.63 10.03
C ARG A 869 -48.67 12.75 9.00
N ALA A 870 -47.56 13.47 8.79
CA ALA A 870 -47.50 14.64 7.91
C ALA A 870 -47.41 14.28 6.42
N PHE A 871 -46.64 13.25 6.07
CA PHE A 871 -46.36 12.85 4.70
C PHE A 871 -46.93 11.45 4.42
N GLU A 872 -48.06 11.39 3.71
CA GLU A 872 -48.74 10.13 3.39
C GLU A 872 -47.86 9.19 2.56
N VAL A 873 -47.05 9.73 1.64
CA VAL A 873 -46.08 8.96 0.84
C VAL A 873 -44.98 8.25 1.64
N PHE A 874 -44.90 8.47 2.97
CA PHE A 874 -44.00 7.76 3.88
C PHE A 874 -44.72 6.70 4.73
N ARG A 875 -46.05 6.52 4.61
CA ARG A 875 -46.85 5.52 5.34
C ARG A 875 -46.73 4.13 4.70
N ASP A 876 -45.60 3.48 4.97
CA ASP A 876 -45.37 2.07 4.64
C ASP A 876 -46.08 1.15 5.65
N GLU A 877 -47.38 0.95 5.40
CA GLU A 877 -48.32 0.21 6.25
C GLU A 877 -49.02 -0.89 5.43
N CYS A 878 -49.16 -2.08 6.02
CA CYS A 878 -49.79 -3.24 5.37
C CYS A 878 -50.72 -3.96 6.36
N THR A 879 -51.62 -4.81 5.87
CA THR A 879 -52.49 -5.63 6.71
C THR A 879 -52.06 -7.09 6.64
N TYR A 880 -51.70 -7.69 7.77
CA TYR A 880 -51.39 -9.11 7.89
C TYR A 880 -52.37 -9.77 8.85
N LYS A 881 -53.19 -10.71 8.36
CA LYS A 881 -54.22 -11.43 9.15
C LYS A 881 -55.08 -10.48 9.99
N ASP A 882 -55.65 -9.48 9.33
CA ASP A 882 -56.50 -8.42 9.91
C ASP A 882 -55.82 -7.52 10.97
N ARG A 883 -54.49 -7.57 11.07
CA ARG A 883 -53.70 -6.68 11.92
C ARG A 883 -52.90 -5.71 11.07
N PRO A 884 -52.92 -4.41 11.39
CA PRO A 884 -52.05 -3.45 10.72
C PRO A 884 -50.59 -3.69 11.16
N VAL A 885 -49.69 -3.70 10.18
CA VAL A 885 -48.24 -3.85 10.32
C VAL A 885 -47.60 -2.59 9.76
N TYR A 886 -46.72 -1.97 10.55
CA TYR A 886 -46.08 -0.69 10.23
C TYR A 886 -44.58 -0.92 10.03
N PHE A 887 -44.11 -0.81 8.79
CA PHE A 887 -42.67 -0.88 8.49
C PHE A 887 -42.03 0.51 8.50
N TRP A 888 -42.74 1.50 7.97
CA TRP A 888 -42.31 2.91 7.90
C TRP A 888 -40.87 3.10 7.40
N LYS A 889 -40.40 2.22 6.49
CA LYS A 889 -38.98 2.09 6.10
C LYS A 889 -38.37 3.41 5.67
N ARG A 890 -39.01 4.11 4.73
CA ARG A 890 -38.50 5.38 4.19
C ARG A 890 -38.47 6.50 5.24
N ALA A 891 -39.39 6.49 6.19
CA ALA A 891 -39.39 7.47 7.28
C ALA A 891 -38.22 7.20 8.24
N GLN A 892 -37.98 5.93 8.55
CA GLN A 892 -36.82 5.53 9.35
C GLN A 892 -35.49 5.87 8.66
N ILE A 893 -35.37 5.60 7.34
CA ILE A 893 -34.18 5.96 6.55
C ILE A 893 -33.96 7.48 6.57
N LEU A 894 -35.00 8.29 6.37
CA LEU A 894 -34.86 9.75 6.40
C LEU A 894 -34.32 10.24 7.76
N VAL A 895 -34.80 9.68 8.87
CA VAL A 895 -34.31 10.03 10.22
C VAL A 895 -32.86 9.56 10.41
N ALA A 896 -32.52 8.34 9.96
CA ALA A 896 -31.18 7.80 10.06
C ALA A 896 -30.15 8.54 9.19
N GLU A 897 -30.49 8.90 7.96
CA GLU A 897 -29.62 9.71 7.09
C GLU A 897 -29.47 11.14 7.64
N THR A 898 -30.52 11.71 8.23
CA THR A 898 -30.42 13.01 8.94
C THR A 898 -29.49 12.91 10.14
N TRP A 899 -29.51 11.80 10.88
CA TRP A 899 -28.57 11.55 11.98
C TRP A 899 -27.14 11.34 11.47
N ALA A 900 -26.93 10.57 10.42
CA ALA A 900 -25.61 10.34 9.85
C ALA A 900 -24.99 11.62 9.26
N ALA A 901 -25.79 12.44 8.56
CA ALA A 901 -25.33 13.68 7.91
C ALA A 901 -24.89 14.78 8.90
N PHE A 902 -25.43 14.78 10.12
CA PHE A 902 -25.11 15.74 11.17
C PHE A 902 -24.34 15.11 12.34
N TYR A 903 -23.75 13.94 12.13
CA TYR A 903 -22.99 13.23 13.15
C TYR A 903 -21.75 14.04 13.57
N PRO A 904 -21.48 14.21 14.88
CA PRO A 904 -20.32 14.96 15.36
C PRO A 904 -18.99 14.37 14.84
N PRO A 905 -17.97 15.20 14.56
CA PRO A 905 -16.65 14.71 14.16
C PRO A 905 -16.01 13.79 15.21
N PRO A 906 -15.17 12.82 14.80
CA PRO A 906 -14.44 11.95 15.73
C PRO A 906 -13.65 12.78 16.76
N GLY A 907 -13.84 12.52 18.05
CA GLY A 907 -13.21 13.26 19.15
C GLY A 907 -14.03 14.42 19.73
N SER A 908 -15.22 14.72 19.18
CA SER A 908 -16.16 15.68 19.77
C SER A 908 -16.89 15.09 20.99
N VAL A 909 -16.90 15.83 22.10
CA VAL A 909 -17.64 15.48 23.34
C VAL A 909 -19.11 15.94 23.30
N ALA A 910 -19.48 16.74 22.29
CA ALA A 910 -20.83 17.28 22.17
C ALA A 910 -21.83 16.21 21.67
N PRO A 911 -23.04 16.11 22.26
CA PRO A 911 -24.09 15.20 21.80
C PRO A 911 -24.61 15.61 20.41
N HIS A 912 -25.26 14.68 19.71
CA HIS A 912 -25.78 14.92 18.36
C HIS A 912 -26.71 16.15 18.33
N PRO A 913 -26.49 17.13 17.42
CA PRO A 913 -27.19 18.42 17.45
C PRO A 913 -28.70 18.30 17.15
N ILE A 914 -29.12 17.20 16.51
CA ILE A 914 -30.52 16.92 16.18
C ILE A 914 -31.16 15.87 17.09
N PHE A 915 -30.37 14.92 17.59
CA PHE A 915 -30.85 13.69 18.24
C PHE A 915 -29.98 13.41 19.48
N PRO A 916 -30.04 14.27 20.51
CA PRO A 916 -29.16 14.15 21.67
C PRO A 916 -29.36 12.84 22.47
N LEU A 917 -30.50 12.18 22.29
CA LEU A 917 -30.84 10.88 22.88
C LEU A 917 -30.47 9.69 21.95
N GLY A 918 -29.80 9.94 20.83
CA GLY A 918 -29.45 8.93 19.85
C GLY A 918 -30.61 8.46 18.98
N VAL A 919 -30.37 7.35 18.26
CA VAL A 919 -31.32 6.75 17.29
C VAL A 919 -31.64 5.28 17.61
N THR A 920 -31.45 4.85 18.85
CA THR A 920 -31.64 3.45 19.28
C THR A 920 -33.07 2.92 19.16
N GLU A 921 -34.05 3.82 19.05
CA GLU A 921 -35.48 3.48 18.83
C GLU A 921 -35.77 3.02 17.39
N LEU A 922 -34.89 3.35 16.44
CA LEU A 922 -35.04 2.90 15.05
C LEU A 922 -34.71 1.42 14.92
N THR A 923 -35.40 0.75 13.99
CA THR A 923 -35.13 -0.64 13.63
C THR A 923 -34.19 -0.72 12.41
N MET A 924 -33.81 -1.93 12.01
CA MET A 924 -33.22 -2.13 10.67
C MET A 924 -34.19 -1.70 9.56
N PHE A 925 -33.66 -1.37 8.38
CA PHE A 925 -34.49 -0.89 7.27
C PHE A 925 -34.96 -2.09 6.45
N ALA A 926 -36.23 -2.46 6.59
CA ALA A 926 -36.80 -3.66 5.97
C ALA A 926 -36.63 -3.69 4.44
N ASP A 927 -35.53 -4.28 4.00
CA ASP A 927 -35.05 -4.35 2.61
C ASP A 927 -34.95 -5.80 2.12
N TYR A 928 -34.51 -6.03 0.88
CA TYR A 928 -34.32 -7.37 0.33
C TYR A 928 -32.91 -7.95 0.60
N ARG A 929 -31.89 -7.11 0.81
CA ARG A 929 -30.50 -7.57 1.03
C ARG A 929 -30.23 -8.07 2.45
N VAL A 930 -30.71 -7.36 3.46
CA VAL A 930 -30.43 -7.70 4.86
C VAL A 930 -31.06 -9.05 5.25
N PRO A 931 -32.32 -9.37 4.89
CA PRO A 931 -32.88 -10.70 5.12
C PRO A 931 -32.12 -11.81 4.38
N GLN A 932 -31.63 -11.55 3.17
CA GLN A 932 -30.85 -12.50 2.38
C GLN A 932 -29.57 -12.93 3.12
N ILE A 933 -28.79 -11.97 3.62
CA ILE A 933 -27.57 -12.28 4.38
C ILE A 933 -27.89 -12.89 5.75
N LEU A 934 -28.96 -12.47 6.42
CA LEU A 934 -29.40 -13.09 7.67
C LEU A 934 -29.79 -14.56 7.48
N HIS A 935 -30.35 -14.92 6.33
CA HIS A 935 -30.63 -16.30 5.98
C HIS A 935 -29.35 -17.10 5.74
N HIS A 936 -28.41 -16.53 4.99
CA HIS A 936 -27.09 -17.13 4.75
C HIS A 936 -26.32 -17.36 6.07
N LEU A 937 -26.40 -16.42 7.02
CA LEU A 937 -25.81 -16.54 8.35
C LEU A 937 -26.56 -17.51 9.29
N GLY A 938 -27.65 -18.14 8.83
CA GLY A 938 -28.47 -19.05 9.64
C GLY A 938 -29.24 -18.37 10.77
N THR A 939 -29.41 -17.04 10.72
CA THR A 939 -30.15 -16.27 11.73
C THR A 939 -31.66 -16.32 11.50
N ILE A 940 -32.08 -16.38 10.24
CA ILE A 940 -33.48 -16.63 9.83
C ILE A 940 -33.52 -17.79 8.86
N ASP A 941 -34.62 -18.54 8.84
CA ASP A 941 -34.81 -19.66 7.91
C ASP A 941 -36.04 -19.41 7.01
N TYR A 942 -35.94 -19.84 5.76
CA TYR A 942 -36.99 -19.69 4.76
C TYR A 942 -37.72 -21.02 4.57
N SER A 943 -39.05 -20.96 4.40
CA SER A 943 -39.79 -22.18 4.07
C SER A 943 -39.38 -22.71 2.69
N SER A 944 -39.46 -24.02 2.49
CA SER A 944 -39.11 -24.66 1.20
C SER A 944 -39.90 -24.08 0.01
N LEU A 945 -41.14 -23.67 0.25
CA LEU A 945 -41.97 -22.97 -0.73
C LEU A 945 -41.42 -21.58 -1.06
N LEU A 946 -41.00 -20.81 -0.07
CA LEU A 946 -40.43 -19.48 -0.31
C LEU A 946 -39.10 -19.59 -1.06
N VAL A 947 -38.24 -20.55 -0.69
CA VAL A 947 -36.97 -20.80 -1.38
C VAL A 947 -37.22 -21.15 -2.86
N SER A 948 -38.19 -22.01 -3.17
CA SER A 948 -38.49 -22.36 -4.57
C SER A 948 -39.00 -21.15 -5.37
N MET A 949 -39.87 -20.30 -4.79
CA MET A 949 -40.33 -19.07 -5.43
C MET A 949 -39.18 -18.10 -5.73
N LEU A 950 -38.25 -17.95 -4.79
CA LEU A 950 -37.06 -17.09 -4.95
C LEU A 950 -36.11 -17.64 -6.03
N VAL A 951 -35.85 -18.95 -6.04
CA VAL A 951 -35.01 -19.64 -7.04
C VAL A 951 -35.59 -19.54 -8.45
N ASN A 952 -36.90 -19.72 -8.59
CA ASN A 952 -37.62 -19.55 -9.85
C ASN A 952 -37.67 -18.08 -10.30
N GLY A 953 -37.31 -17.15 -9.40
CA GLY A 953 -37.31 -15.72 -9.69
C GLY A 953 -38.71 -15.15 -9.87
N GLU A 954 -39.68 -15.72 -9.15
CA GLU A 954 -41.07 -15.27 -9.15
C GLU A 954 -41.18 -13.86 -8.57
N ASN A 955 -42.11 -13.06 -9.09
CA ASN A 955 -42.37 -11.72 -8.60
C ASN A 955 -43.24 -11.80 -7.34
N LEU A 956 -42.73 -11.37 -6.20
CA LEU A 956 -43.49 -11.24 -4.96
C LEU A 956 -44.20 -9.88 -4.95
N PRO A 957 -45.55 -9.82 -4.97
CA PRO A 957 -46.27 -8.55 -4.88
C PRO A 957 -45.94 -7.81 -3.57
N SER A 958 -45.84 -6.49 -3.63
CA SER A 958 -45.69 -5.64 -2.45
C SER A 958 -46.89 -5.85 -1.51
N GLY A 959 -46.64 -6.09 -0.22
CA GLY A 959 -47.71 -6.37 0.74
C GLY A 959 -48.29 -7.79 0.64
N SER A 960 -47.63 -8.71 -0.08
CA SER A 960 -47.97 -10.14 -0.02
C SER A 960 -47.50 -10.77 1.29
N GLU A 961 -48.12 -11.89 1.70
CA GLU A 961 -47.74 -12.60 2.93
C GLU A 961 -46.25 -12.95 2.95
N ALA A 962 -45.70 -13.41 1.82
CA ALA A 962 -44.30 -13.78 1.68
C ALA A 962 -43.36 -12.58 1.82
N GLU A 963 -43.65 -11.48 1.12
CA GLU A 963 -42.82 -10.26 1.16
C GLU A 963 -42.83 -9.60 2.54
N MET A 964 -44.01 -9.49 3.16
CA MET A 964 -44.15 -8.99 4.52
C MET A 964 -43.42 -9.87 5.54
N SER A 965 -43.47 -11.20 5.37
CA SER A 965 -42.81 -12.15 6.27
C SER A 965 -41.30 -12.01 6.21
N ILE A 966 -40.71 -11.86 5.01
CA ILE A 966 -39.27 -11.63 4.84
C ILE A 966 -38.85 -10.34 5.57
N ARG A 967 -39.59 -9.25 5.34
CA ARG A 967 -39.32 -7.94 5.96
C ARG A 967 -39.43 -7.97 7.49
N ALA A 968 -40.50 -8.58 8.01
CA ALA A 968 -40.74 -8.67 9.45
C ALA A 968 -39.72 -9.58 10.14
N ALA A 969 -39.36 -10.72 9.53
CA ALA A 969 -38.35 -11.63 10.05
C ALA A 969 -36.98 -10.95 10.13
N GLY A 970 -36.60 -10.17 9.10
CA GLY A 970 -35.39 -9.36 9.13
C GLY A 970 -35.34 -8.41 10.32
N ILE A 971 -36.42 -7.63 10.56
CA ILE A 971 -36.51 -6.71 11.69
C ILE A 971 -36.32 -7.44 13.02
N LEU A 972 -37.05 -8.55 13.22
CA LEU A 972 -36.98 -9.32 14.46
C LEU A 972 -35.59 -9.92 14.70
N ALA A 973 -34.93 -10.39 13.64
CA ALA A 973 -33.59 -10.93 13.70
C ALA A 973 -32.57 -9.87 14.13
N VAL A 974 -32.59 -8.68 13.53
CA VAL A 974 -31.66 -7.60 13.90
C VAL A 974 -31.91 -7.09 15.33
N GLU A 975 -33.17 -6.95 15.76
CA GLU A 975 -33.47 -6.62 17.16
C GLU A 975 -32.97 -7.71 18.13
N GLY A 976 -33.06 -8.98 17.73
CA GLY A 976 -32.48 -10.11 18.46
C GLY A 976 -30.95 -10.02 18.58
N ILE A 977 -30.26 -9.70 17.47
CA ILE A 977 -28.80 -9.48 17.43
C ILE A 977 -28.42 -8.32 18.36
N LYS A 978 -29.10 -7.17 18.25
CA LYS A 978 -28.87 -6.01 19.12
C LYS A 978 -29.00 -6.37 20.60
N LYS A 979 -30.06 -7.08 20.98
CA LYS A 979 -30.25 -7.54 22.36
C LYS A 979 -29.10 -8.44 22.82
N ARG A 980 -28.64 -9.37 21.96
CA ARG A 980 -27.53 -10.26 22.26
C ARG A 980 -26.21 -9.52 22.46
N ILE A 981 -25.93 -8.50 21.64
CA ILE A 981 -24.73 -7.63 21.79
C ILE A 981 -24.76 -6.92 23.15
N LEU A 982 -25.91 -6.34 23.53
CA LEU A 982 -26.08 -5.66 24.81
C LEU A 982 -25.89 -6.62 26.01
N ASP A 983 -26.39 -7.84 25.91
CA ASP A 983 -26.21 -8.87 26.94
C ASP A 983 -24.75 -9.32 27.09
N ILE A 984 -23.98 -9.37 25.99
CA ILE A 984 -22.54 -9.66 26.02
C ILE A 984 -21.77 -8.51 26.69
N ARG A 985 -22.08 -7.25 26.34
CA ARG A 985 -21.46 -6.07 26.97
C ARG A 985 -21.67 -6.03 28.48
N ARG A 986 -22.87 -6.37 28.96
CA ARG A 986 -23.17 -6.43 30.41
C ARG A 986 -22.34 -7.47 31.18
N ARG A 987 -21.77 -8.47 30.50
CA ARG A 987 -21.00 -9.57 31.12
C ARG A 987 -19.49 -9.35 31.12
N LYS A 988 -18.97 -8.34 30.41
CA LYS A 988 -17.53 -8.02 30.39
C LYS A 988 -17.16 -7.02 31.51
N PRO A 989 -15.97 -7.14 32.15
CA PRO A 989 -15.50 -6.20 33.15
C PRO A 989 -15.17 -4.82 32.53
N ALA A 990 -15.33 -3.77 33.33
CA ALA A 990 -15.37 -2.35 32.93
C ALA A 990 -14.03 -1.73 32.45
N THR A 991 -13.08 -2.52 31.94
CA THR A 991 -11.77 -2.04 31.48
C THR A 991 -11.75 -1.59 30.02
N ASP A 992 -12.74 -1.95 29.21
CA ASP A 992 -12.89 -1.48 27.83
C ASP A 992 -13.87 -0.30 27.76
N SER A 993 -13.34 0.92 27.68
CA SER A 993 -14.12 2.15 27.44
C SER A 993 -14.55 2.26 25.97
N LEU A 994 -15.30 1.27 25.46
CA LEU A 994 -15.99 1.38 24.18
C LEU A 994 -17.33 2.10 24.39
N ASP A 995 -17.27 3.44 24.45
CA ASP A 995 -18.41 4.36 24.56
C ASP A 995 -19.32 4.41 23.31
N SER A 996 -19.17 3.47 22.36
CA SER A 996 -19.97 3.45 21.14
C SER A 996 -21.41 2.95 21.40
N GLU A 997 -22.39 3.76 21.02
CA GLU A 997 -23.82 3.44 21.10
C GLU A 997 -24.19 2.25 20.19
N VAL A 998 -24.91 1.25 20.70
CA VAL A 998 -25.36 0.08 19.91
C VAL A 998 -26.79 0.31 19.42
N CYS A 999 -26.99 0.49 18.11
CA CYS A 999 -28.31 0.67 17.52
C CYS A 999 -28.51 -0.22 16.27
N SER A 1000 -29.77 -0.50 15.94
CA SER A 1000 -30.14 -1.39 14.83
C SER A 1000 -29.75 -0.83 13.46
N VAL A 1001 -29.63 0.50 13.34
CA VAL A 1001 -29.16 1.20 12.13
C VAL A 1001 -27.71 0.83 11.81
N LEU A 1002 -26.82 0.82 12.81
CA LEU A 1002 -25.41 0.44 12.59
C LEU A 1002 -25.28 -1.05 12.24
N ILE A 1003 -26.12 -1.91 12.82
CA ILE A 1003 -26.15 -3.34 12.49
C ILE A 1003 -26.65 -3.53 11.06
N ASP A 1004 -27.67 -2.78 10.64
CA ASP A 1004 -28.20 -2.81 9.26
C ASP A 1004 -27.12 -2.42 8.23
N PHE A 1005 -26.42 -1.31 8.45
CA PHE A 1005 -25.30 -0.89 7.58
C PHE A 1005 -24.20 -1.96 7.50
N PHE A 1006 -23.82 -2.53 8.63
CA PHE A 1006 -22.83 -3.61 8.67
C PHE A 1006 -23.28 -4.85 7.88
N LEU A 1007 -24.53 -5.29 8.08
CA LEU A 1007 -25.08 -6.45 7.39
C LEU A 1007 -25.25 -6.20 5.89
N TRP A 1008 -25.62 -5.00 5.49
CA TRP A 1008 -25.76 -4.64 4.08
C TRP A 1008 -24.41 -4.63 3.35
N ASP A 1009 -23.37 -4.05 3.98
CA ASP A 1009 -22.00 -4.10 3.44
C ASP A 1009 -21.45 -5.52 3.42
N LEU A 1010 -21.77 -6.34 4.43
CA LEU A 1010 -21.45 -7.77 4.43
C LEU A 1010 -22.14 -8.50 3.28
N ALA A 1011 -23.43 -8.26 3.04
CA ALA A 1011 -24.16 -8.86 1.93
C ALA A 1011 -23.51 -8.55 0.58
N LYS A 1012 -23.05 -7.30 0.38
CA LYS A 1012 -22.32 -6.91 -0.82
C LYS A 1012 -20.95 -7.57 -0.94
N ARG A 1013 -20.22 -7.67 0.16
CA ARG A 1013 -18.91 -8.35 0.18
C ARG A 1013 -19.06 -9.83 -0.16
N VAL A 1014 -20.01 -10.53 0.45
CA VAL A 1014 -20.30 -11.94 0.16
C VAL A 1014 -20.75 -12.12 -1.30
N GLU A 1015 -21.57 -11.21 -1.84
CA GLU A 1015 -21.95 -11.23 -3.26
C GLU A 1015 -20.74 -11.03 -4.19
N SER A 1016 -19.72 -10.26 -3.77
CA SER A 1016 -18.47 -10.12 -4.53
C SER A 1016 -17.50 -11.29 -4.37
N THR A 1017 -17.51 -12.00 -3.23
CA THR A 1017 -16.62 -13.14 -2.95
C THR A 1017 -17.21 -14.52 -3.29
N GLU A 1018 -18.53 -14.67 -3.50
CA GLU A 1018 -19.11 -15.90 -4.08
C GLU A 1018 -18.65 -16.16 -5.53
N GLY A 1019 -17.85 -15.26 -6.13
CA GLY A 1019 -17.09 -15.49 -7.35
C GLY A 1019 -15.70 -16.11 -7.14
N GLU A 1020 -15.33 -16.49 -5.92
CA GLU A 1020 -14.06 -17.14 -5.58
C GLU A 1020 -14.32 -18.57 -5.06
N GLU A 1021 -14.05 -19.58 -5.90
CA GLU A 1021 -14.14 -21.00 -5.51
C GLU A 1021 -13.14 -21.35 -4.39
N GLY A 1022 -13.63 -21.84 -3.25
CA GLY A 1022 -12.76 -22.43 -2.22
C GLY A 1022 -13.41 -22.79 -0.88
N SER A 1023 -14.56 -22.23 -0.52
CA SER A 1023 -15.18 -22.51 0.78
C SER A 1023 -15.96 -23.83 0.78
N ALA A 1024 -15.46 -24.82 1.54
CA ALA A 1024 -16.22 -26.01 1.86
C ALA A 1024 -17.50 -25.65 2.65
N LYS A 1025 -18.67 -25.90 2.05
CA LYS A 1025 -20.01 -26.00 2.67
C LYS A 1025 -20.62 -24.72 3.29
N ALA A 1026 -20.42 -23.54 2.70
CA ALA A 1026 -21.38 -22.45 2.92
C ALA A 1026 -22.58 -22.60 1.95
N PRO A 1027 -23.84 -22.51 2.40
CA PRO A 1027 -24.99 -22.52 1.50
C PRO A 1027 -24.96 -21.27 0.63
N SER A 1028 -25.00 -21.45 -0.70
CA SER A 1028 -25.10 -20.36 -1.69
C SER A 1028 -26.16 -19.34 -1.29
N LEU A 1029 -25.89 -18.05 -1.43
CA LEU A 1029 -26.85 -16.98 -1.14
C LEU A 1029 -28.20 -17.26 -1.82
N ALA A 1030 -29.26 -17.37 -1.03
CA ALA A 1030 -30.60 -17.50 -1.59
C ALA A 1030 -30.90 -16.26 -2.46
N PRO A 1031 -31.57 -16.37 -3.61
CA PRO A 1031 -31.88 -15.20 -4.43
C PRO A 1031 -32.72 -14.17 -3.67
N ILE A 1032 -32.47 -12.87 -3.93
CA ILE A 1032 -33.29 -11.79 -3.39
C ILE A 1032 -34.75 -11.92 -3.84
N HIS A 1033 -35.69 -11.50 -3.01
CA HIS A 1033 -37.06 -11.37 -3.46
C HIS A 1033 -37.20 -10.27 -4.50
N ARG A 1034 -38.06 -10.51 -5.49
CA ARG A 1034 -38.33 -9.56 -6.58
C ARG A 1034 -39.66 -8.87 -6.32
N THR A 1035 -39.59 -7.65 -5.82
CA THR A 1035 -40.78 -6.82 -5.58
C THR A 1035 -40.54 -5.44 -6.19
N ARG A 1036 -41.45 -4.98 -7.05
CA ARG A 1036 -41.47 -3.57 -7.49
C ARG A 1036 -42.39 -2.78 -6.58
N SER A 1037 -41.83 -1.83 -5.86
CA SER A 1037 -42.60 -0.82 -5.13
C SER A 1037 -41.74 0.43 -4.92
N ILE A 1038 -42.37 1.51 -4.48
CA ILE A 1038 -41.68 2.75 -4.09
C ILE A 1038 -40.92 2.63 -2.76
N TRP A 1039 -40.99 1.47 -2.10
CA TRP A 1039 -40.31 1.18 -0.83
C TRP A 1039 -38.88 0.62 -1.01
N TYR A 1040 -38.52 0.29 -2.25
CA TYR A 1040 -37.20 -0.20 -2.69
C TYR A 1040 -36.62 0.76 -3.75
#